data_AF-A0A954TF18-F1
#
_entry.id   AF-A0A954TF18-F1
#
_cell.length_a   1.000
_cell.length_b   1.000
_cell.length_c   1.000
_cell.angle_alpha   90.00
_cell.angle_beta   90.00
_cell.angle_gamma   90.00
#
_symmetry.space_group_name_H-M   'P 1'
#
loop_
_entity.id
_entity.type
_entity.pdbx_description
1 polymer ?
#
loop_
_entity_poly.entity_id
_entity_poly.type
_entity_poly.pdbx_seq_one_letter_code
_entity_poly.pdbx_strand_id
1 'polypeptide(L)'
;MWRQGTAWTRLIASALGILTLGVVSVLAIEGGDLSAKLAGAKKLLNDQNFSEAAQKFREVIRDEAASSEAVVESMRLLLQCQQQLRIESELDDDLRTAIAHHPQKFRVLDLAATQIEQATHYGTIADQQFTRGYGQGRGRFGRGAGGMGLGRVTGSGVNVLEQDRLQALRWRRQALQLAQQQGQLEHAAEIAEMQLALAETLQLGRSDRQAWNLQALTDISQEPNYLDLEGDNYLPARYAPVTETGEPVLYAVPDSWDAARSDGERLHWVLSQAQSADSLRWQARMRWADFLHSQFAVDTLQQDRWLFRSAPASDEPLGEDGVHAIHTLQTNETIARLASRVKRFSLSDEFNPLHIYQEVAQSSASGVNARAAWNLVQTFLNRRQYPQAAEQLEAYLSRFGDDNRQSRRKLLDNIRQPRLQFDPVPSQLAGRPATLSLLFRNAKTLSFTARKVDIEKILRDTKDYYRQASRGPQAAFGGQKNQSPPRLSVPTALFNTEGVDRYLLQQVAEWNTAVEPRPNHWDRRIEIETPLEAAGLYLIEADAQGGMHKTRCLVWIQDTVLVRKPLAGKWLLHAADAESGRPIADATIELFGFGPPPPSDAARPRLQTKNFAVRANSAGLAEVTLQDRFQWFCVARSRSGRLALLDFEHLWQSQRSDPTYGELKAYGVSDRPLYRPGEKVKAKFWLGYAVYGDQQAARLNNASLTVRLSDPQGIQVAERQLTTDEYGGCELEMDLSESAPLGRYHFQVVANAPASLLPGSRTRGNGSQGVATSLAIRVEEYRKPEFEVEILAPDRPVALGETVKARIQAKYYFGAPVTDAEVTVKVERSTYRDNYYPVAPYDWCYGPGYWWFAEDYVWYPGWKQWRGCLAPQPDWRPGWGMEPPELVLEQQLQLDSTGLATVEIDTALAKALYGQEDHQYTISVDVRDSSRRTLSAQGSVIAAQDAFKIYSWTDRGHYRVGDRIEAHFRARMLDDSPVVGRGTIDLLRITYDERLQPQEQVVASFPAQTDPQGQCVQELTADRGGQYRVRLRLQDAAEHTVEGAYIFTVRGPGMAGKDFRYAGLELTPDKKHYAPGESVQLQIAANRGDALVAVFVRPVDGAYPAPRWLQLENKSTVLEIPVGEADQPNFFVEAYTIYDGEFHSAVREIIVPPAERVLDVQIAADKREYLPGEAAELSLTVKDPSGKPVVGSCVVAVYDRSLEQIAGDSLPPDIREFFWKWQRHHQPRQSVSLQVWQQPITIEG
;
A
#
# COMPACT_ATOMS: atom_id res chain seq x y z
N MET A 1 30.72 35.80 -37.75
CA MET A 1 31.35 36.12 -39.06
C MET A 1 32.75 35.51 -39.05
N TRP A 2 33.06 34.56 -39.96
CA TRP A 2 34.39 33.98 -40.32
C TRP A 2 35.38 33.58 -39.18
N ARG A 3 35.80 32.32 -38.94
CA ARG A 3 36.54 31.26 -39.70
C ARG A 3 38.05 31.18 -39.32
N GLN A 4 38.58 29.96 -39.11
CA GLN A 4 40.03 29.58 -38.96
C GLN A 4 40.70 30.10 -37.65
N GLY A 5 41.84 29.65 -37.10
CA GLY A 5 42.83 28.57 -37.33
C GLY A 5 44.08 28.81 -36.43
N THR A 6 45.06 27.93 -36.16
CA THR A 6 45.20 26.46 -36.38
C THR A 6 46.45 25.88 -35.65
N ALA A 7 46.30 24.74 -34.94
CA ALA A 7 47.27 23.62 -34.80
C ALA A 7 48.69 23.73 -34.11
N TRP A 8 48.96 22.76 -33.21
CA TRP A 8 50.19 21.94 -33.01
C TRP A 8 51.55 22.51 -32.51
N THR A 9 51.88 22.12 -31.26
CA THR A 9 53.16 21.62 -30.66
C THR A 9 54.53 21.68 -31.39
N ARG A 10 55.59 22.03 -30.62
CA ARG A 10 57.04 21.58 -30.60
C ARG A 10 57.96 22.77 -30.18
N LEU A 11 59.11 22.69 -29.49
CA LEU A 11 59.86 21.67 -28.72
C LEU A 11 61.09 22.37 -28.01
N ILE A 12 61.82 21.67 -27.11
CA ILE A 12 63.27 21.82 -26.74
C ILE A 12 63.74 22.79 -25.61
N ALA A 13 64.24 22.15 -24.52
CA ALA A 13 65.51 22.32 -23.77
C ALA A 13 65.84 23.50 -22.80
N SER A 14 66.01 23.10 -21.53
CA SER A 14 67.25 23.19 -20.70
C SER A 14 67.84 24.51 -20.18
N ALA A 15 67.91 24.61 -18.84
CA ALA A 15 69.10 25.06 -18.10
C ALA A 15 69.14 24.45 -16.68
N LEU A 16 70.30 23.92 -16.27
CA LEU A 16 70.58 23.42 -14.90
C LEU A 16 71.16 24.56 -14.01
N GLY A 17 71.14 24.39 -12.68
CA GLY A 17 72.42 24.50 -11.95
C GLY A 17 72.49 25.09 -10.52
N ILE A 18 72.58 24.18 -9.53
CA ILE A 18 73.58 24.16 -8.42
C ILE A 18 73.54 25.24 -7.31
N LEU A 19 73.33 24.77 -6.07
CA LEU A 19 74.19 24.93 -4.86
C LEU A 19 73.52 24.16 -3.67
N THR A 20 73.71 22.84 -3.54
CA THR A 20 74.63 22.17 -2.58
C THR A 20 74.34 22.45 -1.09
N LEU A 21 73.74 21.51 -0.35
CA LEU A 21 74.36 20.40 0.42
C LEU A 21 74.52 20.73 1.92
N GLY A 22 73.85 19.96 2.79
CA GLY A 22 74.03 20.05 4.25
C GLY A 22 73.04 19.22 5.06
N VAL A 23 73.37 17.93 5.27
CA VAL A 23 72.78 17.02 6.27
C VAL A 23 71.27 16.68 6.12
N VAL A 24 70.99 15.45 5.68
CA VAL A 24 70.26 14.37 6.41
C VAL A 24 70.24 13.17 5.47
N SER A 25 71.14 12.21 5.70
CA SER A 25 71.30 11.01 4.86
C SER A 25 71.29 9.74 5.71
N VAL A 26 70.14 9.43 6.33
CA VAL A 26 69.90 8.13 7.00
C VAL A 26 68.48 7.58 6.73
N LEU A 27 67.45 8.41 6.61
CA LEU A 27 66.04 7.95 6.50
C LEU A 27 65.52 7.69 5.06
N ALA A 28 66.34 7.85 4.03
CA ALA A 28 65.87 7.86 2.63
C ALA A 28 65.85 6.48 1.93
N ILE A 29 66.26 5.40 2.58
CA ILE A 29 66.44 4.09 1.92
C ILE A 29 65.14 3.25 1.92
N GLU A 30 64.29 3.35 2.95
CA GLU A 30 63.03 2.56 3.03
C GLU A 30 61.88 3.20 2.24
N GLY A 31 61.79 4.54 2.20
CA GLY A 31 60.74 5.24 1.45
C GLY A 31 60.79 5.07 -0.08
N GLY A 32 61.92 4.61 -0.63
CA GLY A 32 62.11 4.38 -2.07
C GLY A 32 61.39 3.15 -2.62
N ASP A 33 61.24 2.09 -1.82
CA ASP A 33 60.56 0.86 -2.23
C ASP A 33 59.03 1.01 -2.16
N LEU A 34 58.54 1.62 -1.09
CA LEU A 34 57.11 1.80 -0.82
C LEU A 34 56.44 2.76 -1.83
N SER A 35 57.13 3.82 -2.22
CA SER A 35 56.69 4.74 -3.28
C SER A 35 56.72 4.09 -4.67
N ALA A 36 57.69 3.19 -4.94
CA ALA A 36 57.72 2.40 -6.17
C ALA A 36 56.58 1.36 -6.25
N LYS A 37 56.29 0.65 -5.14
CA LYS A 37 55.15 -0.28 -5.00
C LYS A 37 53.82 0.42 -5.33
N LEU A 38 53.56 1.58 -4.71
CA LEU A 38 52.35 2.37 -4.93
C LEU A 38 52.23 2.89 -6.38
N ALA A 39 53.33 3.35 -6.98
CA ALA A 39 53.35 3.76 -8.39
C ALA A 39 53.07 2.58 -9.34
N GLY A 40 53.59 1.39 -9.04
CA GLY A 40 53.30 0.15 -9.78
C GLY A 40 51.83 -0.25 -9.70
N ALA A 41 51.22 -0.20 -8.52
CA ALA A 41 49.80 -0.50 -8.30
C ALA A 41 48.89 0.46 -9.11
N LYS A 42 49.17 1.77 -9.07
CA LYS A 42 48.44 2.78 -9.86
C LYS A 42 48.58 2.57 -11.36
N LYS A 43 49.76 2.13 -11.84
CA LYS A 43 49.94 1.79 -13.25
C LYS A 43 49.04 0.61 -13.66
N LEU A 44 49.03 -0.47 -12.89
CA LEU A 44 48.17 -1.63 -13.13
C LEU A 44 46.67 -1.26 -13.15
N LEU A 45 46.25 -0.35 -12.25
CA LEU A 45 44.88 0.20 -12.24
C LEU A 45 44.55 0.96 -13.53
N ASN A 46 45.45 1.85 -13.98
CA ASN A 46 45.28 2.61 -15.23
C ASN A 46 45.29 1.70 -16.47
N ASP A 47 46.08 0.63 -16.44
CA ASP A 47 46.14 -0.42 -17.47
C ASP A 47 44.93 -1.40 -17.40
N GLN A 48 43.94 -1.13 -16.53
CA GLN A 48 42.73 -1.93 -16.28
C GLN A 48 42.97 -3.35 -15.74
N ASN A 49 44.16 -3.63 -15.20
CA ASN A 49 44.48 -4.89 -14.54
C ASN A 49 44.08 -4.85 -13.05
N PHE A 50 42.78 -4.79 -12.80
CA PHE A 50 42.21 -4.58 -11.46
C PHE A 50 42.61 -5.66 -10.44
N SER A 51 42.82 -6.91 -10.87
CA SER A 51 43.16 -8.03 -9.98
C SER A 51 44.59 -7.91 -9.43
N GLU A 52 45.58 -7.63 -10.30
CA GLU A 52 46.96 -7.41 -9.86
C GLU A 52 47.10 -6.08 -9.11
N ALA A 53 46.37 -5.04 -9.53
CA ALA A 53 46.32 -3.76 -8.82
C ALA A 53 45.79 -3.94 -7.39
N ALA A 54 44.69 -4.69 -7.19
CA ALA A 54 44.14 -4.98 -5.86
C ALA A 54 45.16 -5.70 -4.96
N GLN A 55 45.87 -6.71 -5.47
CA GLN A 55 46.93 -7.38 -4.72
C GLN A 55 48.05 -6.42 -4.32
N LYS A 56 48.48 -5.52 -5.22
CA LYS A 56 49.52 -4.52 -4.91
C LYS A 56 49.06 -3.43 -3.93
N PHE A 57 47.79 -3.04 -3.92
CA PHE A 57 47.28 -2.16 -2.86
C PHE A 57 47.22 -2.88 -1.50
N ARG A 58 46.87 -4.18 -1.47
CA ARG A 58 46.92 -4.99 -0.24
C ARG A 58 48.35 -5.15 0.31
N GLU A 59 49.36 -5.25 -0.54
CA GLU A 59 50.77 -5.24 -0.12
C GLU A 59 51.13 -3.92 0.61
N VAL A 60 50.71 -2.77 0.09
CA VAL A 60 50.95 -1.46 0.73
C VAL A 60 50.17 -1.30 2.04
N ILE A 61 48.96 -1.84 2.14
CA ILE A 61 48.12 -1.80 3.35
C ILE A 61 48.67 -2.67 4.51
N ARG A 62 49.47 -3.71 4.20
CA ARG A 62 50.09 -4.59 5.21
C ARG A 62 51.47 -4.13 5.66
N ASP A 63 52.04 -3.10 5.02
CA ASP A 63 53.38 -2.60 5.30
C ASP A 63 53.33 -1.56 6.43
N GLU A 64 53.66 -1.97 7.66
CA GLU A 64 53.57 -1.13 8.87
C GLU A 64 54.31 0.21 8.74
N ALA A 65 55.39 0.25 7.94
CA ALA A 65 56.20 1.43 7.66
C ALA A 65 55.58 2.41 6.63
N ALA A 66 54.46 2.05 5.98
CA ALA A 66 53.77 2.93 5.03
C ALA A 66 53.29 4.23 5.70
N SER A 67 53.37 5.37 5.00
CA SER A 67 52.79 6.62 5.53
C SER A 67 51.26 6.56 5.55
N SER A 68 50.62 7.35 6.42
CA SER A 68 49.16 7.43 6.51
C SER A 68 48.51 7.75 5.16
N GLU A 69 49.15 8.61 4.36
CA GLU A 69 48.70 9.01 3.02
C GLU A 69 48.77 7.85 2.02
N ALA A 70 49.85 7.06 2.06
CA ALA A 70 50.03 5.90 1.17
C ALA A 70 49.01 4.79 1.46
N VAL A 71 48.69 4.55 2.73
CA VAL A 71 47.65 3.59 3.16
C VAL A 71 46.26 4.09 2.75
N VAL A 72 45.93 5.34 3.08
CA VAL A 72 44.64 5.99 2.73
C VAL A 72 44.38 5.98 1.23
N GLU A 73 45.39 6.29 0.42
CA GLU A 73 45.26 6.24 -1.04
C GLU A 73 45.09 4.80 -1.55
N SER A 74 45.84 3.84 -0.99
CA SER A 74 45.73 2.42 -1.37
C SER A 74 44.35 1.84 -1.05
N MET A 75 43.78 2.16 0.11
CA MET A 75 42.42 1.73 0.50
C MET A 75 41.32 2.29 -0.42
N ARG A 76 41.43 3.56 -0.85
CA ARG A 76 40.49 4.17 -1.80
C ARG A 76 40.55 3.49 -3.18
N LEU A 77 41.76 3.22 -3.67
CA LEU A 77 41.97 2.58 -4.97
C LEU A 77 41.67 1.08 -4.95
N LEU A 78 41.85 0.41 -3.80
CA LEU A 78 41.44 -0.98 -3.59
C LEU A 78 39.92 -1.14 -3.67
N LEU A 79 39.14 -0.26 -3.03
CA LEU A 79 37.67 -0.24 -3.14
C LEU A 79 37.23 -0.06 -4.61
N GLN A 80 37.90 0.81 -5.37
CA GLN A 80 37.65 0.95 -6.81
C GLN A 80 37.92 -0.36 -7.57
N CYS A 81 39.00 -1.08 -7.28
CA CYS A 81 39.26 -2.40 -7.87
C CYS A 81 38.17 -3.42 -7.49
N GLN A 82 37.79 -3.50 -6.21
CA GLN A 82 36.77 -4.44 -5.71
C GLN A 82 35.43 -4.24 -6.43
N GLN A 83 35.01 -2.98 -6.64
CA GLN A 83 33.79 -2.62 -7.36
C GLN A 83 33.83 -3.05 -8.84
N GLN A 84 34.96 -2.89 -9.54
CA GLN A 84 35.11 -3.35 -10.92
C GLN A 84 35.13 -4.89 -11.03
N LEU A 85 35.78 -5.56 -10.08
CA LEU A 85 35.88 -7.03 -10.02
C LEU A 85 34.61 -7.70 -9.47
N ARG A 86 33.71 -6.95 -8.82
CA ARG A 86 32.52 -7.45 -8.10
C ARG A 86 32.85 -8.39 -6.93
N ILE A 87 33.88 -8.02 -6.17
CA ILE A 87 34.37 -8.75 -4.97
C ILE A 87 34.18 -7.91 -3.71
N GLU A 88 33.07 -7.16 -3.61
CA GLU A 88 32.73 -6.32 -2.46
C GLU A 88 32.63 -7.11 -1.14
N SER A 89 32.44 -8.43 -1.21
CA SER A 89 32.55 -9.37 -0.10
C SER A 89 33.92 -9.38 0.60
N GLU A 90 34.99 -8.94 -0.06
CA GLU A 90 36.35 -8.86 0.51
C GLU A 90 36.61 -7.54 1.27
N LEU A 91 35.67 -6.58 1.26
CA LEU A 91 35.85 -5.26 1.86
C LEU A 91 36.08 -5.32 3.38
N ASP A 92 35.28 -6.09 4.10
CA ASP A 92 35.30 -6.13 5.57
C ASP A 92 36.64 -6.65 6.10
N ASP A 93 37.22 -7.65 5.43
CA ASP A 93 38.52 -8.22 5.79
C ASP A 93 39.68 -7.31 5.39
N ASP A 94 39.59 -6.60 4.25
CA ASP A 94 40.58 -5.58 3.87
C ASP A 94 40.60 -4.40 4.86
N LEU A 95 39.43 -3.94 5.33
CA LEU A 95 39.31 -2.91 6.36
C LEU A 95 39.88 -3.36 7.71
N ARG A 96 39.52 -4.57 8.17
CA ARG A 96 40.09 -5.17 9.40
C ARG A 96 41.62 -5.31 9.30
N THR A 97 42.13 -5.76 8.15
CA THR A 97 43.57 -5.89 7.90
C THR A 97 44.27 -4.53 7.98
N ALA A 98 43.72 -3.49 7.35
CA ALA A 98 44.30 -2.15 7.38
C ALA A 98 44.40 -1.60 8.82
N ILE A 99 43.37 -1.81 9.63
CA ILE A 99 43.33 -1.32 11.01
C ILE A 99 44.24 -2.13 11.93
N ALA A 100 44.35 -3.45 11.73
CA ALA A 100 45.25 -4.30 12.50
C ALA A 100 46.73 -3.90 12.35
N HIS A 101 47.17 -3.53 11.14
CA HIS A 101 48.53 -3.05 10.89
C HIS A 101 48.74 -1.55 11.18
N HIS A 102 47.67 -0.76 11.26
CA HIS A 102 47.76 0.71 11.43
C HIS A 102 46.87 1.31 12.54
N PRO A 103 46.79 0.71 13.74
CA PRO A 103 45.81 1.10 14.77
C PRO A 103 46.05 2.50 15.39
N GLN A 104 47.20 3.12 15.12
CA GLN A 104 47.60 4.44 15.63
C GLN A 104 47.51 5.56 14.56
N LYS A 105 47.14 5.24 13.32
CA LYS A 105 47.07 6.21 12.20
C LYS A 105 45.62 6.69 12.05
N PHE A 106 45.28 7.83 12.67
CA PHE A 106 43.90 8.32 12.74
C PHE A 106 43.21 8.49 11.37
N ARG A 107 43.96 8.94 10.34
CA ARG A 107 43.46 9.04 8.95
C ARG A 107 43.03 7.70 8.34
N VAL A 108 43.65 6.58 8.76
CA VAL A 108 43.32 5.22 8.30
C VAL A 108 42.02 4.75 8.96
N LEU A 109 41.88 4.98 10.27
CA LEU A 109 40.67 4.67 11.04
C LEU A 109 39.43 5.43 10.53
N ASP A 110 39.57 6.74 10.28
CA ASP A 110 38.46 7.57 9.77
C ASP A 110 38.08 7.21 8.32
N LEU A 111 39.05 6.88 7.46
CA LEU A 111 38.75 6.36 6.13
C LEU A 111 38.01 5.02 6.20
N ALA A 112 38.42 4.11 7.09
CA ALA A 112 37.78 2.80 7.23
C ALA A 112 36.33 2.92 7.69
N ALA A 113 36.05 3.82 8.64
CA ALA A 113 34.68 4.19 9.02
C ALA A 113 33.88 4.74 7.83
N THR A 114 34.47 5.66 7.06
CA THR A 114 33.85 6.22 5.87
C THR A 114 33.54 5.16 4.79
N GLN A 115 34.41 4.15 4.63
CA GLN A 115 34.22 3.08 3.66
C GLN A 115 33.16 2.06 4.09
N ILE A 116 33.06 1.72 5.38
CA ILE A 116 32.01 0.80 5.86
C ILE A 116 30.62 1.48 5.89
N GLU A 117 30.55 2.78 6.17
CA GLU A 117 29.32 3.60 6.06
C GLU A 117 28.77 3.71 4.63
N GLN A 118 29.63 3.53 3.62
CA GLN A 118 29.27 3.61 2.20
C GLN A 118 29.14 2.23 1.55
N ALA A 119 29.34 1.16 2.32
CA ALA A 119 29.30 -0.22 1.84
C ALA A 119 27.87 -0.74 1.69
N THR A 120 27.72 -1.86 0.97
CA THR A 120 26.46 -2.59 0.91
C THR A 120 26.07 -3.16 2.29
N HIS A 121 25.09 -2.55 2.98
CA HIS A 121 24.61 -3.01 4.30
C HIS A 121 23.71 -4.27 4.28
N TYR A 122 23.78 -5.11 3.25
CA TYR A 122 23.06 -6.39 3.18
C TYR A 122 24.00 -7.53 2.79
N GLY A 123 23.68 -8.74 3.23
CA GLY A 123 24.47 -9.92 2.92
C GLY A 123 23.80 -11.20 3.37
N THR A 124 24.58 -12.28 3.42
CA THR A 124 24.13 -13.60 3.89
C THR A 124 25.02 -14.08 5.02
N ILE A 125 24.43 -14.66 6.06
CA ILE A 125 25.17 -15.41 7.08
C ILE A 125 25.17 -16.89 6.70
N ALA A 126 26.37 -17.47 6.64
CA ALA A 126 26.61 -18.90 6.52
C ALA A 126 27.76 -19.27 7.46
N ASP A 127 27.69 -20.43 8.13
CA ASP A 127 28.74 -20.93 9.04
C ASP A 127 29.23 -19.90 10.08
N GLN A 128 28.30 -19.12 10.64
CA GLN A 128 28.54 -18.00 11.58
C GLN A 128 29.37 -16.83 11.01
N GLN A 129 29.59 -16.77 9.69
CA GLN A 129 30.29 -15.68 9.02
C GLN A 129 29.33 -14.87 8.15
N PHE A 130 29.36 -13.55 8.32
CA PHE A 130 28.68 -12.62 7.43
C PHE A 130 29.49 -12.46 6.13
N THR A 131 28.83 -12.59 4.98
CA THR A 131 29.39 -12.24 3.67
C THR A 131 28.57 -11.12 3.04
N ARG A 132 29.22 -9.99 2.73
CA ARG A 132 28.59 -8.79 2.17
C ARG A 132 28.16 -8.99 0.70
N GLY A 133 26.97 -8.49 0.35
CA GLY A 133 26.43 -8.48 -1.00
C GLY A 133 25.46 -9.62 -1.35
N TYR A 134 24.91 -9.59 -2.57
CA TYR A 134 24.09 -10.69 -3.09
C TYR A 134 25.00 -11.86 -3.48
N GLY A 135 24.81 -13.03 -2.87
CA GLY A 135 25.67 -14.20 -3.06
C GLY A 135 25.90 -14.60 -4.53
N GLN A 136 27.07 -15.19 -4.80
CA GLN A 136 27.65 -15.53 -6.12
C GLN A 136 26.85 -16.55 -6.98
N GLY A 137 25.57 -16.78 -6.68
CA GLY A 137 24.67 -17.53 -7.56
C GLY A 137 24.45 -16.78 -8.88
N ARG A 138 24.77 -17.43 -10.02
CA ARG A 138 24.47 -16.92 -11.38
C ARG A 138 22.95 -16.95 -11.69
N GLY A 139 22.15 -16.26 -10.87
CA GLY A 139 20.71 -16.10 -11.01
C GLY A 139 20.37 -14.71 -11.55
N ARG A 140 19.72 -14.65 -12.72
CA ARG A 140 19.41 -13.40 -13.43
C ARG A 140 18.17 -12.71 -12.85
N PHE A 141 18.23 -12.20 -11.63
CA PHE A 141 17.19 -11.32 -11.09
C PHE A 141 17.32 -9.91 -11.69
N GLY A 142 16.52 -9.64 -12.72
CA GLY A 142 16.35 -8.29 -13.24
C GLY A 142 15.49 -7.45 -12.29
N ARG A 143 15.78 -6.15 -12.18
CA ARG A 143 14.91 -5.20 -11.48
C ARG A 143 13.55 -5.13 -12.18
N GLY A 144 12.51 -5.69 -11.58
CA GLY A 144 11.12 -5.53 -12.04
C GLY A 144 10.18 -6.65 -11.59
N ALA A 145 8.96 -6.25 -11.20
CA ALA A 145 7.86 -7.06 -10.69
C ALA A 145 8.03 -7.62 -9.26
N GLY A 146 7.21 -7.12 -8.34
CA GLY A 146 6.95 -7.78 -7.06
C GLY A 146 6.12 -9.03 -7.31
N GLY A 147 6.65 -10.18 -6.91
CA GLY A 147 5.98 -11.48 -6.95
C GLY A 147 6.68 -12.43 -6.01
N MET A 148 5.94 -12.99 -5.06
CA MET A 148 6.47 -13.95 -4.07
C MET A 148 6.85 -15.26 -4.76
N GLY A 149 8.10 -15.35 -5.22
CA GLY A 149 8.71 -16.56 -5.77
C GLY A 149 9.75 -17.11 -4.81
N LEU A 150 9.39 -18.14 -4.04
CA LEU A 150 10.28 -18.85 -3.11
C LEU A 150 11.35 -19.66 -3.86
N GLY A 151 12.39 -18.97 -4.36
CA GLY A 151 13.65 -19.59 -4.73
C GLY A 151 14.52 -19.77 -3.49
N ARG A 152 14.86 -21.02 -3.13
CA ARG A 152 15.75 -21.32 -1.99
C ARG A 152 17.13 -20.66 -2.20
N VAL A 153 17.37 -19.55 -1.52
CA VAL A 153 18.73 -19.10 -1.18
C VAL A 153 19.17 -19.87 0.06
N THR A 154 20.31 -20.55 -0.01
CA THR A 154 20.93 -21.20 1.14
C THR A 154 21.67 -20.15 1.97
N GLY A 155 20.96 -19.52 2.90
CA GLY A 155 21.49 -18.48 3.79
C GLY A 155 20.42 -17.45 4.13
N SER A 156 20.31 -17.08 5.41
CA SER A 156 19.44 -15.99 5.86
C SER A 156 19.99 -14.67 5.29
N GLY A 157 19.19 -14.00 4.48
CA GLY A 157 19.51 -12.65 4.03
C GLY A 157 19.33 -11.67 5.19
N VAL A 158 20.36 -10.90 5.52
CA VAL A 158 20.38 -10.00 6.68
C VAL A 158 20.77 -8.57 6.29
N ASN A 159 20.30 -7.61 7.08
CA ASN A 159 20.72 -6.20 7.05
C ASN A 159 21.65 -5.96 8.23
N VAL A 160 22.79 -5.30 7.99
CA VAL A 160 23.87 -5.08 8.98
C VAL A 160 24.17 -3.60 9.24
N LEU A 161 23.25 -2.70 8.85
CA LEU A 161 23.43 -1.25 8.94
C LEU A 161 23.80 -0.77 10.36
N GLU A 162 23.18 -1.33 11.41
CA GLU A 162 23.47 -0.91 12.79
C GLU A 162 24.84 -1.43 13.27
N GLN A 163 25.25 -2.64 12.86
CA GLN A 163 26.59 -3.18 13.14
C GLN A 163 27.68 -2.37 12.43
N ASP A 164 27.47 -2.03 11.14
CA ASP A 164 28.38 -1.19 10.37
C ASP A 164 28.49 0.22 10.99
N ARG A 165 27.35 0.81 11.40
CA ARG A 165 27.29 2.09 12.14
C ARG A 165 28.06 2.02 13.45
N LEU A 166 27.83 0.99 14.28
CA LEU A 166 28.54 0.80 15.54
C LEU A 166 30.05 0.68 15.30
N GLN A 167 30.47 -0.06 14.28
CA GLN A 167 31.87 -0.22 13.95
C GLN A 167 32.52 1.09 13.47
N ALA A 168 31.81 1.89 12.67
CA ALA A 168 32.23 3.22 12.26
C ALA A 168 32.34 4.20 13.44
N LEU A 169 31.39 4.19 14.39
CA LEU A 169 31.44 5.00 15.62
C LEU A 169 32.71 4.71 16.43
N ARG A 170 33.07 3.43 16.58
CA ARG A 170 34.28 2.98 17.30
C ARG A 170 35.54 3.52 16.65
N TRP A 171 35.69 3.28 15.33
CA TRP A 171 36.86 3.73 14.59
C TRP A 171 36.98 5.26 14.54
N ARG A 172 35.89 6.01 14.32
CA ARG A 172 35.90 7.48 14.35
C ARG A 172 36.18 8.04 15.75
N ARG A 173 35.64 7.46 16.82
CA ARG A 173 35.92 7.93 18.18
C ARG A 173 37.39 7.74 18.55
N GLN A 174 37.98 6.58 18.20
CA GLN A 174 39.40 6.30 18.38
C GLN A 174 40.27 7.24 17.52
N ALA A 175 39.92 7.44 16.25
CA ALA A 175 40.61 8.37 15.35
C ALA A 175 40.63 9.79 15.94
N LEU A 176 39.49 10.28 16.42
CA LEU A 176 39.35 11.62 17.00
C LEU A 176 40.19 11.78 18.27
N GLN A 177 40.26 10.76 19.13
CA GLN A 177 41.13 10.77 20.32
C GLN A 177 42.62 10.86 19.93
N LEU A 178 43.05 10.09 18.92
CA LEU A 178 44.43 10.10 18.44
C LEU A 178 44.80 11.43 17.79
N ALA A 179 43.92 12.01 16.96
CA ALA A 179 44.12 13.33 16.35
C ALA A 179 44.25 14.44 17.41
N GLN A 180 43.42 14.39 18.46
CA GLN A 180 43.50 15.31 19.60
C GLN A 180 44.81 15.18 20.38
N GLN A 181 45.36 13.97 20.52
CA GLN A 181 46.65 13.73 21.18
C GLN A 181 47.86 14.17 20.34
N GLN A 182 47.77 14.10 19.01
CA GLN A 182 48.88 14.40 18.09
C GLN A 182 49.06 15.90 17.79
N GLY A 183 48.24 16.78 18.37
CA GLY A 183 48.45 18.23 18.36
C GLY A 183 47.21 19.03 17.96
N GLN A 184 46.39 19.42 18.96
CA GLN A 184 45.12 20.13 18.76
C GLN A 184 45.20 21.40 17.88
N LEU A 185 46.31 22.15 17.93
CA LEU A 185 46.46 23.41 17.18
C LEU A 185 46.87 23.19 15.72
N GLU A 186 47.70 22.17 15.43
CA GLU A 186 48.16 21.88 14.06
C GLU A 186 47.07 21.21 13.22
N HIS A 187 46.19 20.43 13.86
CA HIS A 187 45.14 19.64 13.20
C HIS A 187 43.71 20.17 13.45
N ALA A 188 43.55 21.40 13.95
CA ALA A 188 42.26 21.93 14.40
C ALA A 188 41.11 21.84 13.37
N ALA A 189 41.41 22.05 12.08
CA ALA A 189 40.43 21.91 11.01
C ALA A 189 40.06 20.44 10.73
N GLU A 190 41.06 19.55 10.66
CA GLU A 190 40.87 18.11 10.43
C GLU A 190 40.11 17.45 11.60
N ILE A 191 40.41 17.84 12.84
CA ILE A 191 39.67 17.43 14.05
C ILE A 191 38.19 17.85 13.96
N ALA A 192 37.90 19.05 13.46
CA ALA A 192 36.53 19.53 13.31
C ALA A 192 35.80 18.87 12.12
N GLU A 193 36.49 18.51 11.04
CA GLU A 193 35.93 17.66 9.96
C GLU A 193 35.56 16.27 10.49
N MET A 194 36.43 15.64 11.27
CA MET A 194 36.18 14.35 11.93
C MET A 194 35.02 14.42 12.94
N GLN A 195 34.82 15.55 13.61
CA GLN A 195 33.62 15.79 14.43
C GLN A 195 32.35 15.85 13.57
N LEU A 196 32.35 16.60 12.47
CA LEU A 196 31.21 16.62 11.54
C LEU A 196 30.88 15.21 11.01
N ALA A 197 31.90 14.40 10.70
CA ALA A 197 31.75 13.02 10.26
C ALA A 197 31.20 12.10 11.38
N LEU A 198 31.67 12.24 12.62
CA LEU A 198 31.12 11.51 13.77
C LEU A 198 29.64 11.84 14.03
N ALA A 199 29.22 13.09 13.77
CA ALA A 199 27.81 13.48 13.81
C ALA A 199 26.96 12.81 12.72
N GLU A 200 27.50 12.61 11.51
CA GLU A 200 26.84 11.80 10.45
C GLU A 200 26.69 10.34 10.88
N THR A 201 27.73 9.72 11.45
CA THR A 201 27.65 8.33 11.93
C THR A 201 26.58 8.16 13.01
N LEU A 202 26.46 9.12 13.94
CA LEU A 202 25.42 9.08 14.97
C LEU A 202 24.01 9.09 14.36
N GLN A 203 23.80 9.85 13.28
CA GLN A 203 22.53 9.98 12.56
C GLN A 203 22.26 8.89 11.51
N LEU A 204 23.27 8.09 11.11
CA LEU A 204 23.14 7.05 10.09
C LEU A 204 22.02 6.06 10.47
N GLY A 205 21.03 5.87 9.59
CA GLY A 205 19.85 5.04 9.86
C GLY A 205 18.88 5.59 10.92
N ARG A 206 19.19 6.73 11.54
CA ARG A 206 18.46 7.32 12.69
C ARG A 206 17.93 8.75 12.40
N SER A 207 17.72 9.11 11.12
CA SER A 207 17.08 10.37 10.71
C SER A 207 15.55 10.24 10.62
N ASP A 208 14.86 11.38 10.49
CA ASP A 208 13.42 11.46 10.21
C ASP A 208 12.56 10.60 11.15
N ARG A 209 12.02 9.49 10.62
CA ARG A 209 11.13 8.49 11.25
C ARG A 209 11.85 7.50 12.17
N GLN A 210 13.16 7.66 12.33
CA GLN A 210 14.03 6.83 13.18
C GLN A 210 14.79 7.66 14.22
N ALA A 211 14.48 8.96 14.35
CA ALA A 211 15.13 9.87 15.30
C ALA A 211 14.89 9.52 16.77
N TRP A 212 13.85 8.74 17.08
CA TRP A 212 13.64 8.16 18.40
C TRP A 212 14.82 7.26 18.85
N ASN A 213 15.54 6.62 17.92
CA ASN A 213 16.74 5.82 18.22
C ASN A 213 17.90 6.68 18.73
N LEU A 214 17.86 8.01 18.59
CA LEU A 214 18.87 8.89 19.20
C LEU A 214 18.69 9.03 20.71
N GLN A 215 17.56 8.59 21.28
CA GLN A 215 17.38 8.52 22.74
C GLN A 215 18.22 7.41 23.37
N ALA A 216 18.53 6.34 22.64
CA ALA A 216 19.43 5.29 23.11
C ALA A 216 20.88 5.81 23.16
N LEU A 217 21.61 5.42 24.20
CA LEU A 217 23.05 5.65 24.32
C LEU A 217 23.79 4.44 23.76
N THR A 218 24.38 4.55 22.57
CA THR A 218 25.08 3.41 21.94
C THR A 218 26.34 3.05 22.72
N ASP A 219 26.47 1.78 23.14
CA ASP A 219 27.68 1.28 23.80
C ASP A 219 28.77 0.97 22.77
N ILE A 220 29.71 1.91 22.61
CA ILE A 220 30.86 1.79 21.69
C ILE A 220 32.01 0.94 22.26
N SER A 221 31.92 0.38 23.47
CA SER A 221 32.97 -0.46 24.02
C SER A 221 32.98 -1.87 23.38
N GLN A 222 31.80 -2.39 23.04
CA GLN A 222 31.61 -3.76 22.55
C GLN A 222 31.87 -3.88 21.04
N GLU A 223 32.19 -5.09 20.58
CA GLU A 223 32.29 -5.41 19.16
C GLU A 223 30.89 -5.68 18.56
N PRO A 224 30.65 -5.30 17.28
CA PRO A 224 29.37 -5.57 16.65
C PRO A 224 29.13 -7.08 16.50
N ASN A 225 28.06 -7.59 17.13
CA ASN A 225 27.60 -8.95 16.87
C ASN A 225 26.71 -8.99 15.61
N TYR A 226 27.15 -9.72 14.61
CA TYR A 226 26.41 -9.95 13.36
C TYR A 226 25.46 -11.16 13.45
N LEU A 227 25.48 -11.92 14.56
CA LEU A 227 24.67 -13.13 14.74
C LEU A 227 23.33 -12.87 15.46
N ASP A 228 23.25 -11.83 16.28
CA ASP A 228 22.03 -11.43 17.02
C ASP A 228 21.10 -10.54 16.17
N LEU A 229 20.92 -10.90 14.89
CA LEU A 229 20.06 -10.18 13.96
C LEU A 229 18.63 -10.72 14.04
N GLU A 230 17.92 -10.33 15.11
CA GLU A 230 16.46 -10.44 15.13
C GLU A 230 15.87 -9.64 13.97
N GLY A 231 14.91 -10.26 13.26
CA GLY A 231 14.49 -9.86 11.93
C GLY A 231 13.54 -8.66 11.87
N ASP A 232 13.88 -7.55 12.53
CA ASP A 232 13.03 -6.35 12.66
C ASP A 232 13.08 -5.46 11.40
N ASN A 233 12.64 -6.04 10.28
CA ASN A 233 12.29 -5.28 9.08
C ASN A 233 10.92 -4.61 9.28
N TYR A 234 10.92 -3.27 9.29
CA TYR A 234 9.72 -2.41 9.33
C TYR A 234 8.89 -2.44 10.63
N LEU A 235 9.50 -2.00 11.74
CA LEU A 235 8.71 -1.26 12.74
C LEU A 235 8.12 0.01 12.10
N PRO A 236 6.87 0.39 12.41
CA PRO A 236 6.26 1.59 11.87
C PRO A 236 6.99 2.85 12.32
N ALA A 237 6.92 3.88 11.48
CA ALA A 237 7.58 5.16 11.66
C ALA A 237 7.24 5.82 13.00
N ARG A 238 8.23 5.94 13.90
CA ARG A 238 8.11 6.77 15.12
C ARG A 238 8.71 8.15 14.81
N TYR A 239 7.84 9.16 14.77
CA TYR A 239 8.20 10.55 14.50
C TYR A 239 9.03 11.17 15.66
N ALA A 240 9.23 12.49 15.66
CA ALA A 240 10.09 13.18 16.63
C ALA A 240 9.74 12.80 18.10
N PRO A 241 10.73 12.35 18.90
CA PRO A 241 10.47 11.78 20.23
C PRO A 241 9.87 12.80 21.19
N VAL A 242 9.10 12.29 22.16
CA VAL A 242 8.44 13.09 23.21
C VAL A 242 8.81 12.58 24.60
N THR A 243 8.76 13.48 25.58
CA THR A 243 8.82 13.16 27.01
C THR A 243 7.56 12.43 27.46
N GLU A 244 7.59 11.87 28.68
CA GLU A 244 6.41 11.28 29.35
C GLU A 244 5.19 12.23 29.38
N THR A 245 5.43 13.55 29.38
CA THR A 245 4.37 14.58 29.35
C THR A 245 3.85 14.94 27.94
N GLY A 246 4.38 14.32 26.88
CA GLY A 246 4.01 14.64 25.50
C GLY A 246 4.53 16.01 25.02
N GLU A 247 5.66 16.45 25.55
CA GLU A 247 6.47 17.57 25.04
C GLU A 247 7.61 17.04 24.15
N PRO A 248 8.04 17.76 23.09
CA PRO A 248 9.15 17.31 22.25
C PRO A 248 10.45 17.16 23.04
N VAL A 249 11.21 16.10 22.79
CA VAL A 249 12.55 15.92 23.38
C VAL A 249 13.53 16.87 22.70
N LEU A 250 14.12 17.76 23.50
CA LEU A 250 15.14 18.72 23.08
C LEU A 250 16.48 18.33 23.70
N TYR A 251 17.43 17.88 22.86
CA TYR A 251 18.75 17.44 23.32
C TYR A 251 19.63 18.64 23.67
N ALA A 252 19.90 18.86 24.97
CA ALA A 252 20.84 19.89 25.42
C ALA A 252 22.31 19.49 25.09
N VAL A 253 23.23 20.45 25.15
CA VAL A 253 24.67 20.16 25.08
C VAL A 253 25.16 19.64 26.45
N PRO A 254 25.63 18.39 26.57
CA PRO A 254 26.21 17.85 27.81
C PRO A 254 27.62 18.41 28.05
N ASP A 255 28.13 18.26 29.28
CA ASP A 255 29.50 18.70 29.63
C ASP A 255 30.60 17.96 28.84
N SER A 256 30.36 16.68 28.49
CA SER A 256 31.31 15.84 27.76
C SER A 256 30.60 14.71 27.00
N TRP A 257 31.32 14.05 26.09
CA TRP A 257 30.87 12.83 25.40
C TRP A 257 30.42 11.71 26.35
N ASP A 258 31.10 11.57 27.49
CA ASP A 258 30.85 10.51 28.48
C ASP A 258 29.78 10.91 29.52
N ALA A 259 29.49 12.22 29.64
CA ALA A 259 28.38 12.75 30.46
C ALA A 259 27.03 12.72 29.72
N ALA A 260 27.03 12.47 28.40
CA ALA A 260 25.85 12.41 27.56
C ALA A 260 24.97 11.19 27.92
N ARG A 261 23.67 11.42 28.08
CA ARG A 261 22.67 10.41 28.45
C ARG A 261 22.06 9.69 27.26
N SER A 262 22.23 10.24 26.05
CA SER A 262 21.69 9.71 24.79
C SER A 262 22.63 10.01 23.61
N ASP A 263 22.49 9.26 22.51
CA ASP A 263 23.21 9.59 21.26
C ASP A 263 22.78 10.95 20.66
N GLY A 264 21.57 11.45 20.99
CA GLY A 264 21.11 12.80 20.62
C GLY A 264 21.84 13.91 21.38
N GLU A 265 22.14 13.72 22.66
CA GLU A 265 23.03 14.62 23.42
C GLU A 265 24.47 14.54 22.89
N ARG A 266 24.97 13.35 22.54
CA ARG A 266 26.28 13.19 21.88
C ARG A 266 26.33 13.91 20.53
N LEU A 267 25.27 13.81 19.73
CA LEU A 267 25.14 14.51 18.46
C LEU A 267 25.25 16.03 18.65
N HIS A 268 24.49 16.59 19.59
CA HIS A 268 24.54 18.04 19.85
C HIS A 268 25.91 18.45 20.42
N TRP A 269 26.51 17.65 21.30
CA TRP A 269 27.88 17.86 21.79
C TRP A 269 28.92 17.89 20.67
N VAL A 270 28.92 16.90 19.77
CA VAL A 270 29.88 16.84 18.67
C VAL A 270 29.72 18.04 17.73
N LEU A 271 28.48 18.46 17.46
CA LEU A 271 28.18 19.67 16.68
C LEU A 271 28.53 20.96 17.43
N SER A 272 28.53 20.99 18.76
CA SER A 272 29.01 22.14 19.54
C SER A 272 30.54 22.19 19.56
N GLN A 273 31.23 21.05 19.65
CA GLN A 273 32.70 21.00 19.54
C GLN A 273 33.19 21.44 18.16
N ALA A 274 32.53 21.00 17.08
CA ALA A 274 32.87 21.44 15.71
C ALA A 274 32.71 22.97 15.49
N GLN A 275 32.00 23.67 16.39
CA GLN A 275 31.90 25.13 16.38
C GLN A 275 33.13 25.86 16.93
N SER A 276 34.09 25.16 17.55
CA SER A 276 35.35 25.79 18.01
C SER A 276 36.33 26.11 16.86
N ALA A 277 36.13 25.53 15.68
CA ALA A 277 36.90 25.84 14.48
C ALA A 277 36.13 26.86 13.61
N ASP A 278 36.65 28.08 13.48
CA ASP A 278 36.02 29.18 12.73
C ASP A 278 35.67 28.80 11.27
N SER A 279 36.45 27.92 10.64
CA SER A 279 36.23 27.42 9.28
C SER A 279 34.98 26.54 9.13
N LEU A 280 34.58 25.82 10.19
CA LEU A 280 33.48 24.85 10.17
C LEU A 280 32.30 25.22 11.07
N ARG A 281 32.43 26.24 11.93
CA ARG A 281 31.38 26.71 12.85
C ARG A 281 30.00 26.83 12.20
N TRP A 282 29.94 27.48 11.05
CA TRP A 282 28.67 27.68 10.34
C TRP A 282 28.13 26.39 9.71
N GLN A 283 28.99 25.43 9.34
CA GLN A 283 28.56 24.12 8.85
C GLN A 283 27.97 23.26 9.97
N ALA A 284 28.61 23.24 11.14
CA ALA A 284 28.12 22.54 12.33
C ALA A 284 26.76 23.10 12.78
N ARG A 285 26.64 24.44 12.85
CA ARG A 285 25.39 25.14 13.19
C ARG A 285 24.29 24.92 12.16
N MET A 286 24.63 24.82 10.87
CA MET A 286 23.68 24.47 9.81
C MET A 286 23.16 23.03 9.93
N ARG A 287 24.01 22.06 10.27
CA ARG A 287 23.58 20.66 10.48
C ARG A 287 22.63 20.51 11.65
N TRP A 288 22.84 21.27 12.72
CA TRP A 288 21.90 21.33 13.85
C TRP A 288 20.54 21.87 13.42
N ALA A 289 20.51 22.97 12.66
CA ALA A 289 19.26 23.51 12.11
C ALA A 289 18.54 22.52 11.16
N ASP A 290 19.27 21.84 10.28
CA ASP A 290 18.70 20.82 9.37
C ASP A 290 18.14 19.61 10.14
N PHE A 291 18.81 19.17 11.21
CA PHE A 291 18.27 18.16 12.13
C PHE A 291 16.97 18.64 12.78
N LEU A 292 16.96 19.82 13.40
CA LEU A 292 15.77 20.40 14.02
C LEU A 292 14.62 20.59 13.03
N HIS A 293 14.91 20.99 11.78
CA HIS A 293 13.90 21.11 10.72
C HIS A 293 13.26 19.76 10.40
N SER A 294 14.06 18.68 10.31
CA SER A 294 13.53 17.31 10.07
C SER A 294 12.56 16.83 11.16
N GLN A 295 12.72 17.33 12.40
CA GLN A 295 11.94 16.92 13.56
C GLN A 295 10.73 17.83 13.83
N PHE A 296 10.89 19.14 13.65
CA PHE A 296 9.94 20.14 14.17
C PHE A 296 9.39 21.12 13.12
N ALA A 297 9.72 20.97 11.83
CA ALA A 297 9.09 21.79 10.78
C ALA A 297 7.69 21.29 10.40
N VAL A 298 6.89 22.21 9.82
CA VAL A 298 5.58 21.92 9.20
C VAL A 298 5.65 20.84 8.12
N ASP A 299 6.84 20.61 7.56
CA ASP A 299 7.08 19.57 6.56
C ASP A 299 6.87 18.14 7.06
N THR A 300 6.97 17.93 8.38
CA THR A 300 6.59 16.65 9.02
C THR A 300 5.13 16.27 8.74
N LEU A 301 4.25 17.26 8.55
CA LEU A 301 2.83 17.04 8.19
C LEU A 301 2.63 16.64 6.72
N GLN A 302 3.61 16.89 5.83
CA GLN A 302 3.46 16.56 4.39
C GLN A 302 3.39 15.06 4.13
N GLN A 303 3.83 14.22 5.07
CA GLN A 303 3.76 12.77 4.91
C GLN A 303 2.35 12.23 5.22
N ASP A 304 1.61 12.94 6.06
CA ASP A 304 0.19 12.72 6.33
C ASP A 304 -0.67 13.39 5.23
N ARG A 305 -0.35 13.17 3.94
CA ARG A 305 -1.02 13.83 2.79
C ARG A 305 -2.55 13.69 2.81
N TRP A 306 -3.05 12.69 3.52
CA TRP A 306 -4.47 12.43 3.70
C TRP A 306 -5.18 13.49 4.56
N LEU A 307 -4.52 14.04 5.59
CA LEU A 307 -5.00 15.21 6.38
C LEU A 307 -5.36 16.41 5.49
N PHE A 308 -4.70 16.53 4.33
CA PHE A 308 -4.92 17.62 3.37
C PHE A 308 -5.56 17.16 2.05
N ARG A 309 -5.93 15.87 1.91
CA ARG A 309 -6.72 15.35 0.77
C ARG A 309 -8.22 15.41 1.02
N SER A 310 -8.65 15.20 2.26
CA SER A 310 -10.06 15.01 2.61
C SER A 310 -10.80 16.30 2.92
N ALA A 311 -10.12 17.43 3.03
CA ALA A 311 -10.76 18.74 3.04
C ALA A 311 -11.49 18.94 1.69
N PRO A 312 -12.82 19.05 1.66
CA PRO A 312 -13.53 19.39 0.43
C PRO A 312 -13.02 20.73 -0.09
N ALA A 313 -13.17 20.97 -1.39
CA ALA A 313 -12.89 22.27 -2.01
C ALA A 313 -13.99 23.30 -1.65
N SER A 314 -14.21 23.51 -0.35
CA SER A 314 -15.04 24.59 0.17
C SER A 314 -14.25 25.91 0.12
N ASP A 315 -14.93 26.99 -0.26
CA ASP A 315 -14.40 28.36 -0.12
C ASP A 315 -14.38 28.83 1.36
N GLU A 316 -14.72 27.96 2.32
CA GLU A 316 -14.73 28.26 3.75
C GLU A 316 -13.31 28.52 4.31
N PRO A 317 -13.14 29.56 5.16
CA PRO A 317 -11.89 29.82 5.84
C PRO A 317 -11.61 28.71 6.86
N LEU A 318 -10.45 28.04 6.70
CA LEU A 318 -9.92 27.13 7.69
C LEU A 318 -9.71 27.90 9.01
N GLY A 319 -10.39 27.48 10.08
CA GLY A 319 -10.43 28.20 11.36
C GLY A 319 -9.06 28.53 11.94
N GLU A 320 -8.95 29.71 12.56
CA GLU A 320 -7.68 30.39 12.89
C GLU A 320 -6.78 29.64 13.90
N ASP A 321 -7.33 28.71 14.67
CA ASP A 321 -6.63 27.99 15.75
C ASP A 321 -6.34 26.50 15.46
N GLY A 322 -6.71 25.98 14.28
CA GLY A 322 -6.57 24.55 13.94
C GLY A 322 -5.21 24.13 13.36
N VAL A 323 -4.99 22.82 13.21
CA VAL A 323 -3.80 22.24 12.53
C VAL A 323 -3.66 22.73 11.07
N HIS A 324 -4.74 23.22 10.46
CA HIS A 324 -4.73 23.82 9.13
C HIS A 324 -4.33 25.31 9.09
N ALA A 325 -4.19 25.98 10.26
CA ALA A 325 -3.84 27.40 10.37
C ALA A 325 -2.32 27.68 10.28
N ILE A 326 -1.56 26.84 9.57
CA ILE A 326 -0.09 26.94 9.40
C ILE A 326 0.41 28.30 8.91
N HIS A 327 -0.46 29.10 8.28
CA HIS A 327 -0.16 30.44 7.79
C HIS A 327 -0.12 31.51 8.90
N THR A 328 -0.70 31.24 10.07
CA THR A 328 -0.73 32.14 11.24
C THR A 328 0.48 32.01 12.15
N LEU A 329 1.38 31.05 11.89
CA LEU A 329 2.48 30.70 12.80
C LEU A 329 3.50 31.83 12.95
N GLN A 330 3.84 32.12 14.21
CA GLN A 330 4.91 33.05 14.57
C GLN A 330 6.30 32.45 14.28
N THR A 331 7.35 33.28 14.31
CA THR A 331 8.73 32.88 13.96
C THR A 331 9.35 31.90 14.97
N ASN A 332 8.91 31.92 16.23
CA ASN A 332 9.28 30.98 17.29
C ASN A 332 8.29 29.81 17.42
N GLU A 333 7.25 29.76 16.61
CA GLU A 333 6.15 28.80 16.71
C GLU A 333 6.18 27.82 15.54
N THR A 334 5.76 26.58 15.76
CA THR A 334 5.65 25.55 14.72
C THR A 334 4.45 24.63 14.96
N ILE A 335 4.08 23.88 13.93
CA ILE A 335 3.20 22.72 14.03
C ILE A 335 3.98 21.54 13.45
N ALA A 336 4.16 20.49 14.24
CA ALA A 336 4.89 19.30 13.80
C ALA A 336 4.17 18.02 14.20
N ARG A 337 4.42 16.95 13.45
CA ARG A 337 4.05 15.59 13.83
C ARG A 337 5.13 15.04 14.78
N LEU A 338 4.75 14.90 16.05
CA LEU A 338 5.56 14.25 17.09
C LEU A 338 5.17 12.78 17.21
N ALA A 339 5.95 11.99 17.95
CA ALA A 339 5.75 10.55 18.09
C ALA A 339 4.36 10.13 18.61
N SER A 340 3.68 11.00 19.38
CA SER A 340 2.35 10.73 19.96
C SER A 340 1.18 11.52 19.35
N ARG A 341 1.44 12.60 18.59
CA ARG A 341 0.39 13.46 17.99
C ARG A 341 0.96 14.56 17.08
N VAL A 342 0.09 15.19 16.28
CA VAL A 342 0.36 16.55 15.77
C VAL A 342 0.19 17.56 16.90
N LYS A 343 1.13 18.50 17.04
CA LYS A 343 1.10 19.53 18.09
C LYS A 343 1.56 20.90 17.55
N ARG A 344 0.89 21.97 17.97
CA ARG A 344 1.32 23.37 17.84
C ARG A 344 2.09 23.76 19.11
N PHE A 345 3.31 24.26 18.99
CA PHE A 345 4.16 24.64 20.13
C PHE A 345 5.24 25.66 19.76
N SER A 346 5.86 26.27 20.77
CA SER A 346 6.96 27.22 20.61
C SER A 346 8.32 26.56 20.86
N LEU A 347 9.35 27.02 20.14
CA LEU A 347 10.75 26.63 20.28
C LEU A 347 11.55 27.86 20.74
N SER A 348 12.52 27.64 21.63
CA SER A 348 13.51 28.68 21.97
C SER A 348 14.57 28.82 20.87
N ASP A 349 15.32 29.92 20.89
CA ASP A 349 16.27 30.32 19.84
C ASP A 349 17.39 29.30 19.54
N GLU A 350 17.70 28.40 20.48
CA GLU A 350 18.66 27.29 20.34
C GLU A 350 18.09 26.08 19.57
N PHE A 351 16.77 25.87 19.66
CA PHE A 351 16.06 24.74 19.05
C PHE A 351 15.16 25.16 17.87
N ASN A 352 15.10 26.46 17.56
CA ASN A 352 14.32 27.02 16.47
C ASN A 352 15.12 27.03 15.16
N PRO A 353 14.82 26.17 14.17
CA PRO A 353 15.56 26.13 12.90
C PRO A 353 15.46 27.44 12.11
N LEU A 354 14.33 28.17 12.17
CA LEU A 354 14.20 29.47 11.50
C LEU A 354 15.19 30.51 12.05
N HIS A 355 15.35 30.57 13.38
CA HIS A 355 16.28 31.50 14.01
C HIS A 355 17.74 31.16 13.65
N ILE A 356 18.10 29.87 13.71
CA ILE A 356 19.45 29.43 13.36
C ILE A 356 19.74 29.67 11.86
N TYR A 357 18.78 29.40 10.96
CA TYR A 357 18.93 29.71 9.55
C TYR A 357 19.09 31.23 9.29
N GLN A 358 18.40 32.10 10.03
CA GLN A 358 18.60 33.57 9.95
C GLN A 358 20.03 33.97 10.33
N GLU A 359 20.56 33.43 11.43
CA GLU A 359 21.94 33.71 11.88
C GLU A 359 22.98 33.19 10.87
N VAL A 360 22.88 31.92 10.47
CA VAL A 360 23.79 31.29 9.49
C VAL A 360 23.72 32.02 8.14
N ALA A 361 22.53 32.44 7.70
CA ALA A 361 22.37 33.23 6.48
C ALA A 361 23.07 34.58 6.55
N GLN A 362 23.12 35.25 7.71
CA GLN A 362 23.81 36.53 7.88
C GLN A 362 25.34 36.40 7.88
N SER A 363 25.88 35.22 8.22
CA SER A 363 27.33 34.97 8.29
C SER A 363 28.13 35.22 6.99
N SER A 364 29.45 35.34 7.12
CA SER A 364 30.42 35.44 6.01
C SER A 364 30.79 34.09 5.38
N ALA A 365 30.27 32.96 5.89
CA ALA A 365 30.62 31.62 5.43
C ALA A 365 30.02 31.29 4.04
N SER A 366 30.81 31.55 3.00
CA SER A 366 30.46 31.31 1.60
C SER A 366 29.88 29.91 1.36
N GLY A 367 28.76 29.85 0.62
CA GLY A 367 28.04 28.61 0.32
C GLY A 367 27.08 28.15 1.42
N VAL A 368 27.53 28.12 2.69
CA VAL A 368 26.69 27.72 3.83
C VAL A 368 25.60 28.77 4.10
N ASN A 369 25.97 30.05 4.08
CA ASN A 369 25.05 31.17 4.25
C ASN A 369 23.96 31.21 3.16
N ALA A 370 24.30 30.84 1.92
CA ALA A 370 23.33 30.68 0.83
C ALA A 370 22.37 29.52 1.11
N ARG A 371 22.86 28.34 1.52
CA ARG A 371 21.99 27.20 1.87
C ARG A 371 20.99 27.56 2.99
N ALA A 372 21.44 28.26 4.04
CA ALA A 372 20.57 28.73 5.11
C ALA A 372 19.50 29.71 4.62
N ALA A 373 19.88 30.70 3.80
CA ALA A 373 18.93 31.65 3.21
C ALA A 373 17.90 30.96 2.30
N TRP A 374 18.27 29.88 1.62
CA TRP A 374 17.33 29.08 0.84
C TRP A 374 16.34 28.29 1.72
N ASN A 375 16.80 27.70 2.82
CA ASN A 375 15.94 26.96 3.75
C ASN A 375 14.90 27.88 4.42
N LEU A 376 15.21 29.16 4.65
CA LEU A 376 14.22 30.17 5.08
C LEU A 376 13.08 30.31 4.05
N VAL A 377 13.41 30.48 2.77
CA VAL A 377 12.41 30.59 1.68
C VAL A 377 11.52 29.35 1.65
N GLN A 378 12.10 28.15 1.70
CA GLN A 378 11.34 26.90 1.73
C GLN A 378 10.42 26.83 2.96
N THR A 379 10.91 27.20 4.14
CA THR A 379 10.10 27.16 5.37
C THR A 379 8.88 28.08 5.30
N PHE A 380 9.04 29.30 4.78
CA PHE A 380 7.90 30.22 4.60
C PHE A 380 6.91 29.74 3.51
N LEU A 381 7.40 29.13 2.42
CA LEU A 381 6.53 28.48 1.43
C LEU A 381 5.70 27.34 2.04
N ASN A 382 6.34 26.49 2.85
CA ASN A 382 5.69 25.34 3.46
C ASN A 382 4.69 25.74 4.56
N ARG A 383 4.93 26.88 5.23
CA ARG A 383 3.96 27.57 6.11
C ARG A 383 2.81 28.27 5.35
N ARG A 384 2.81 28.30 4.01
CA ARG A 384 1.88 29.10 3.16
C ARG A 384 1.96 30.62 3.40
N GLN A 385 3.09 31.09 3.93
CA GLN A 385 3.41 32.49 4.20
C GLN A 385 4.11 33.11 2.97
N TYR A 386 3.38 33.13 1.83
CA TYR A 386 3.95 33.51 0.53
C TYR A 386 4.51 34.94 0.45
N PRO A 387 3.93 35.98 1.08
CA PRO A 387 4.54 37.32 1.09
C PRO A 387 5.94 37.31 1.71
N GLN A 388 6.09 36.69 2.90
CA GLN A 388 7.37 36.53 3.59
C GLN A 388 8.35 35.67 2.76
N ALA A 389 7.87 34.59 2.14
CA ALA A 389 8.69 33.77 1.26
C ALA A 389 9.25 34.56 0.07
N ALA A 390 8.44 35.45 -0.53
CA ALA A 390 8.88 36.33 -1.62
C ALA A 390 9.93 37.34 -1.15
N GLU A 391 9.74 37.97 0.02
CA GLU A 391 10.73 38.89 0.60
C GLU A 391 12.07 38.22 0.90
N GLN A 392 12.06 37.03 1.52
CA GLN A 392 13.29 36.26 1.77
C GLN A 392 13.98 35.83 0.47
N LEU A 393 13.20 35.53 -0.57
CA LEU A 393 13.72 35.13 -1.88
C LEU A 393 14.29 36.31 -2.67
N GLU A 394 13.75 37.52 -2.51
CA GLU A 394 14.37 38.75 -3.00
C GLU A 394 15.69 39.04 -2.30
N ALA A 395 15.71 38.98 -0.96
CA ALA A 395 16.93 39.14 -0.18
C ALA A 395 18.02 38.11 -0.57
N TYR A 396 17.61 36.86 -0.82
CA TYR A 396 18.49 35.83 -1.38
C TYR A 396 19.07 36.27 -2.74
N LEU A 397 18.20 36.63 -3.70
CA LEU A 397 18.59 36.97 -5.07
C LEU A 397 19.51 38.19 -5.13
N SER A 398 19.27 39.20 -4.29
CA SER A 398 20.11 40.39 -4.18
C SER A 398 21.51 40.11 -3.63
N ARG A 399 21.66 39.09 -2.76
CA ARG A 399 22.93 38.80 -2.08
C ARG A 399 23.77 37.70 -2.74
N PHE A 400 23.12 36.63 -3.19
CA PHE A 400 23.78 35.43 -3.72
C PHE A 400 23.60 35.26 -5.24
N GLY A 401 22.80 36.11 -5.87
CA GLY A 401 22.40 35.94 -7.26
C GLY A 401 21.43 34.77 -7.46
N ASP A 402 21.17 34.46 -8.73
CA ASP A 402 20.39 33.29 -9.12
C ASP A 402 21.30 32.15 -9.58
N ASP A 403 20.73 30.95 -9.80
CA ASP A 403 21.45 29.88 -10.47
C ASP A 403 21.58 30.15 -12.00
N ASN A 404 22.36 29.31 -12.68
CA ASN A 404 22.57 29.41 -14.13
C ASN A 404 21.30 29.17 -14.98
N ARG A 405 20.16 28.85 -14.37
CA ARG A 405 18.86 28.61 -15.02
C ARG A 405 17.78 29.63 -14.62
N GLN A 406 18.14 30.62 -13.81
CA GLN A 406 17.24 31.62 -13.22
C GLN A 406 16.08 31.00 -12.42
N SER A 407 16.32 29.85 -11.77
CA SER A 407 15.25 29.08 -11.12
C SER A 407 14.65 29.78 -9.90
N ARG A 408 15.44 30.59 -9.18
CA ARG A 408 14.98 31.31 -7.98
C ARG A 408 14.18 32.55 -8.32
N ARG A 409 14.55 33.27 -9.39
CA ARG A 409 13.72 34.35 -9.96
C ARG A 409 12.42 33.80 -10.52
N LYS A 410 12.47 32.69 -11.28
CA LYS A 410 11.26 31.95 -11.68
C LYS A 410 10.38 31.58 -10.48
N LEU A 411 10.93 31.18 -9.34
CA LEU A 411 10.15 30.90 -8.12
C LEU A 411 9.52 32.16 -7.50
N LEU A 412 10.28 33.26 -7.41
CA LEU A 412 9.77 34.55 -6.91
C LEU A 412 8.61 35.05 -7.76
N ASP A 413 8.79 35.02 -9.07
CA ASP A 413 7.76 35.44 -10.01
C ASP A 413 6.56 34.47 -9.98
N ASN A 414 6.76 33.15 -9.76
CA ASN A 414 5.66 32.21 -9.51
C ASN A 414 4.84 32.51 -8.25
N ILE A 415 5.41 33.24 -7.28
CA ILE A 415 4.67 33.73 -6.10
C ILE A 415 3.88 35.00 -6.43
N ARG A 416 4.54 35.99 -7.07
CA ARG A 416 4.00 37.36 -7.23
C ARG A 416 3.18 37.59 -8.51
N GLN A 417 3.52 36.91 -9.60
CA GLN A 417 2.87 37.07 -10.90
C GLN A 417 1.60 36.22 -11.02
N PRO A 418 0.75 36.47 -12.02
CA PRO A 418 -0.34 35.57 -12.38
C PRO A 418 0.18 34.17 -12.75
N ARG A 419 -0.38 33.13 -12.11
CA ARG A 419 -0.09 31.71 -12.36
C ARG A 419 -1.39 30.94 -12.59
N LEU A 420 -1.36 30.01 -13.55
CA LEU A 420 -2.48 29.16 -13.96
C LEU A 420 -2.06 27.68 -13.99
N GLN A 421 -2.98 26.79 -13.63
CA GLN A 421 -2.82 25.34 -13.76
C GLN A 421 -4.19 24.67 -13.88
N PHE A 422 -4.43 23.94 -14.98
CA PHE A 422 -5.61 23.08 -15.11
C PHE A 422 -5.54 21.90 -14.14
N ASP A 423 -6.70 21.41 -13.70
CA ASP A 423 -6.83 20.07 -13.10
C ASP A 423 -6.90 18.99 -14.20
N PRO A 424 -6.73 17.69 -13.87
CA PRO A 424 -6.95 16.60 -14.82
C PRO A 424 -8.40 16.59 -15.36
N VAL A 425 -8.55 16.54 -16.68
CA VAL A 425 -9.84 16.64 -17.36
C VAL A 425 -10.28 15.24 -17.86
N PRO A 426 -11.46 14.73 -17.47
CA PRO A 426 -12.00 13.49 -18.05
C PRO A 426 -12.44 13.71 -19.50
N SER A 427 -12.65 12.62 -20.24
CA SER A 427 -13.34 12.70 -21.55
C SER A 427 -14.79 13.18 -21.36
N GLN A 428 -15.30 13.95 -22.32
CA GLN A 428 -16.62 14.59 -22.25
C GLN A 428 -17.46 14.25 -23.48
N LEU A 429 -18.79 14.39 -23.36
CA LEU A 429 -19.72 14.06 -24.44
C LEU A 429 -19.89 15.23 -25.42
N ALA A 430 -19.96 14.93 -26.72
CA ALA A 430 -20.32 15.91 -27.75
C ALA A 430 -21.77 16.44 -27.63
N GLY A 431 -22.06 17.59 -28.23
CA GLY A 431 -23.39 18.20 -28.27
C GLY A 431 -23.76 19.06 -27.05
N ARG A 432 -22.81 19.28 -26.13
CA ARG A 432 -22.94 20.22 -25.00
C ARG A 432 -21.61 20.92 -24.72
N PRO A 433 -21.61 22.12 -24.12
CA PRO A 433 -20.40 22.82 -23.68
C PRO A 433 -19.52 21.93 -22.78
N ALA A 434 -18.24 21.77 -23.10
CA ALA A 434 -17.31 21.08 -22.24
C ALA A 434 -16.89 21.95 -21.04
N THR A 435 -16.70 21.36 -19.86
CA THR A 435 -16.34 22.04 -18.60
C THR A 435 -14.89 21.79 -18.18
N LEU A 436 -14.22 22.78 -17.57
CA LEU A 436 -12.84 22.71 -17.10
C LEU A 436 -12.72 23.18 -15.66
N SER A 437 -11.90 22.53 -14.84
CA SER A 437 -11.46 23.06 -13.54
C SER A 437 -10.06 23.67 -13.67
N LEU A 438 -9.89 24.89 -13.17
CA LEU A 438 -8.66 25.66 -13.23
C LEU A 438 -8.28 26.21 -11.85
N LEU A 439 -7.05 25.93 -11.43
CA LEU A 439 -6.37 26.60 -10.32
C LEU A 439 -5.69 27.86 -10.84
N PHE A 440 -5.88 29.00 -10.16
CA PHE A 440 -5.21 30.25 -10.49
C PHE A 440 -4.77 31.04 -9.25
N ARG A 441 -3.79 31.92 -9.46
CA ARG A 441 -3.22 32.83 -8.46
C ARG A 441 -2.94 34.18 -9.09
N ASN A 442 -3.17 35.27 -8.37
CA ASN A 442 -2.91 36.68 -8.75
C ASN A 442 -3.55 37.19 -10.07
N ALA A 443 -4.15 36.33 -10.90
CA ALA A 443 -4.82 36.70 -12.14
C ALA A 443 -6.15 37.42 -11.88
N LYS A 444 -6.50 38.38 -12.75
CA LYS A 444 -7.82 39.06 -12.78
C LYS A 444 -8.60 38.83 -14.06
N THR A 445 -7.90 38.55 -15.16
CA THR A 445 -8.46 38.26 -16.47
C THR A 445 -7.72 37.09 -17.05
N LEU A 446 -8.46 36.09 -17.50
CA LEU A 446 -7.97 34.89 -18.19
C LEU A 446 -8.40 34.95 -19.64
N SER A 447 -7.49 34.62 -20.56
CA SER A 447 -7.79 34.40 -21.98
C SER A 447 -7.54 32.94 -22.33
N PHE A 448 -8.41 32.38 -23.15
CA PHE A 448 -8.37 30.98 -23.57
C PHE A 448 -8.40 30.87 -25.08
N THR A 449 -7.56 30.01 -25.65
CA THR A 449 -7.62 29.64 -27.08
C THR A 449 -7.75 28.13 -27.23
N ALA A 450 -8.59 27.70 -28.16
CA ALA A 450 -8.79 26.29 -28.47
C ALA A 450 -8.38 25.96 -29.90
N ARG A 451 -7.50 24.96 -30.07
CA ARG A 451 -7.01 24.45 -31.36
C ARG A 451 -7.34 22.97 -31.49
N LYS A 452 -7.93 22.55 -32.62
CA LYS A 452 -8.29 21.14 -32.84
C LYS A 452 -7.05 20.32 -33.20
N VAL A 453 -6.93 19.09 -32.71
CA VAL A 453 -5.78 18.21 -32.95
C VAL A 453 -6.03 17.31 -34.17
N ASP A 454 -5.02 17.17 -35.05
CA ASP A 454 -5.01 16.22 -36.17
C ASP A 454 -4.65 14.80 -35.71
N ILE A 455 -5.65 14.09 -35.21
CA ILE A 455 -5.52 12.71 -34.73
C ILE A 455 -5.06 11.77 -35.86
N GLU A 456 -5.51 11.97 -37.10
CA GLU A 456 -5.15 11.11 -38.23
C GLU A 456 -3.67 11.22 -38.60
N LYS A 457 -3.08 12.42 -38.48
CA LYS A 457 -1.64 12.62 -38.63
C LYS A 457 -0.86 11.97 -37.49
N ILE A 458 -1.30 12.08 -36.24
CA ILE A 458 -0.64 11.40 -35.10
C ILE A 458 -0.66 9.88 -35.30
N LEU A 459 -1.80 9.30 -35.70
CA LEU A 459 -1.94 7.86 -35.96
C LEU A 459 -1.04 7.39 -37.11
N ARG A 460 -0.87 8.21 -38.15
CA ARG A 460 0.03 7.92 -39.28
C ARG A 460 1.50 7.93 -38.84
N ASP A 461 1.95 9.03 -38.25
CA ASP A 461 3.33 9.23 -37.79
C ASP A 461 3.73 8.13 -36.78
N THR A 462 2.81 7.74 -35.88
CA THR A 462 3.02 6.64 -34.91
C THR A 462 3.19 5.28 -35.59
N LYS A 463 2.29 4.92 -36.53
CA LYS A 463 2.39 3.66 -37.28
C LYS A 463 3.69 3.60 -38.10
N ASP A 464 4.09 4.71 -38.70
CA ASP A 464 5.30 4.78 -39.51
C ASP A 464 6.59 4.73 -38.68
N TYR A 465 6.61 5.31 -37.48
CA TYR A 465 7.70 5.13 -36.51
C TYR A 465 7.93 3.64 -36.21
N TYR A 466 6.89 2.90 -35.81
CA TYR A 466 7.03 1.48 -35.46
C TYR A 466 7.37 0.59 -36.66
N ARG A 467 6.89 0.94 -37.87
CA ARG A 467 7.30 0.29 -39.13
C ARG A 467 8.79 0.52 -39.43
N GLN A 468 9.30 1.74 -39.23
CA GLN A 468 10.73 2.03 -39.40
C GLN A 468 11.58 1.29 -38.36
N ALA A 469 11.15 1.29 -37.09
CA ALA A 469 11.82 0.54 -36.01
C ALA A 469 11.89 -0.98 -36.29
N SER A 470 10.87 -1.57 -36.93
CA SER A 470 10.89 -2.98 -37.36
C SER A 470 11.90 -3.31 -38.47
N ARG A 471 12.42 -2.29 -39.17
CA ARG A 471 13.39 -2.44 -40.28
C ARG A 471 14.84 -2.15 -39.86
N GLY A 472 15.06 -1.45 -38.75
CA GLY A 472 16.39 -1.08 -38.27
C GLY A 472 17.11 -2.17 -37.46
N PRO A 473 18.45 -2.09 -37.31
CA PRO A 473 19.17 -2.85 -36.30
C PRO A 473 18.81 -2.38 -34.88
N GLN A 474 19.02 -3.26 -33.89
CA GLN A 474 18.43 -3.22 -32.54
C GLN A 474 18.72 -1.96 -31.68
N ALA A 475 19.64 -1.09 -32.08
CA ALA A 475 20.12 0.06 -31.29
C ALA A 475 19.06 1.14 -30.97
N ALA A 476 17.87 1.08 -31.58
CA ALA A 476 16.80 2.07 -31.37
C ALA A 476 16.14 1.99 -29.97
N PHE A 477 16.17 0.84 -29.29
CA PHE A 477 15.68 0.72 -27.90
C PHE A 477 16.82 0.95 -26.89
N GLY A 478 17.28 2.21 -26.81
CA GLY A 478 18.24 2.67 -25.80
C GLY A 478 19.32 3.65 -26.30
N GLY A 479 19.49 3.83 -27.62
CA GLY A 479 20.62 4.56 -28.20
C GLY A 479 20.42 6.06 -28.50
N GLN A 480 19.18 6.53 -28.70
CA GLN A 480 18.92 7.96 -28.93
C GLN A 480 18.39 8.62 -27.65
N LYS A 481 19.19 9.53 -27.10
CA LYS A 481 18.82 10.35 -25.94
C LYS A 481 17.52 11.11 -26.24
N ASN A 482 16.54 10.98 -25.34
CA ASN A 482 15.30 11.77 -25.19
C ASN A 482 14.12 11.52 -26.13
N GLN A 483 14.08 10.49 -26.99
CA GLN A 483 12.85 10.15 -27.74
C GLN A 483 12.33 8.75 -27.39
N SER A 484 11.39 8.72 -26.43
CA SER A 484 10.47 7.59 -26.29
C SER A 484 9.64 7.43 -27.56
N PRO A 485 9.23 6.21 -27.94
CA PRO A 485 8.31 6.03 -29.05
C PRO A 485 7.00 6.79 -28.78
N PRO A 486 6.38 7.42 -29.80
CA PRO A 486 5.13 8.14 -29.63
C PRO A 486 3.99 7.18 -29.29
N ARG A 487 3.68 7.05 -28.00
CA ARG A 487 2.44 6.44 -27.50
C ARG A 487 1.31 7.45 -27.61
N LEU A 488 0.10 7.00 -27.93
CA LEU A 488 -1.05 7.90 -28.11
C LEU A 488 -1.54 8.47 -26.76
N SER A 489 -1.37 7.71 -25.68
CA SER A 489 -1.71 8.09 -24.29
C SER A 489 -0.64 8.89 -23.54
N VAL A 490 0.35 9.47 -24.21
CA VAL A 490 1.34 10.35 -23.54
C VAL A 490 1.22 11.80 -24.04
N PRO A 491 0.18 12.54 -23.59
CA PRO A 491 0.08 13.99 -23.77
C PRO A 491 1.40 14.69 -23.42
N THR A 492 2.00 14.38 -22.27
CA THR A 492 3.17 15.09 -21.76
C THR A 492 4.41 15.00 -22.66
N ALA A 493 4.60 13.93 -23.45
CA ALA A 493 5.78 13.76 -24.28
C ALA A 493 5.61 14.35 -25.68
N LEU A 494 4.40 14.28 -26.25
CA LEU A 494 4.07 14.97 -27.50
C LEU A 494 4.00 16.49 -27.25
N PHE A 495 3.35 16.92 -26.17
CA PHE A 495 2.99 18.31 -25.93
C PHE A 495 4.06 19.16 -25.21
N ASN A 496 5.13 18.56 -24.69
CA ASN A 496 6.29 19.28 -24.12
C ASN A 496 7.47 19.45 -25.11
N THR A 497 7.26 19.29 -26.42
CA THR A 497 8.33 19.42 -27.43
C THR A 497 8.00 20.49 -28.47
N GLU A 498 9.01 21.09 -29.11
CA GLU A 498 8.85 22.11 -30.18
C GLU A 498 8.16 21.59 -31.47
N GLY A 499 7.56 20.39 -31.45
CA GLY A 499 6.90 19.76 -32.59
C GLY A 499 5.36 19.80 -32.57
N VAL A 500 4.72 20.32 -31.51
CA VAL A 500 3.26 20.22 -31.31
C VAL A 500 2.46 20.84 -32.45
N ASP A 501 2.85 22.03 -32.90
CA ASP A 501 2.07 22.78 -33.88
C ASP A 501 1.91 22.02 -35.22
N ARG A 502 2.77 21.03 -35.51
CA ARG A 502 2.64 20.13 -36.68
C ARG A 502 1.43 19.19 -36.61
N TYR A 503 0.80 19.07 -35.44
CA TYR A 503 -0.40 18.25 -35.17
C TYR A 503 -1.61 19.11 -34.81
N LEU A 504 -1.49 20.44 -34.84
CA LEU A 504 -2.61 21.35 -34.55
C LEU A 504 -3.19 21.87 -35.86
N LEU A 505 -4.51 21.85 -35.93
CA LEU A 505 -5.30 22.52 -36.95
C LEU A 505 -5.55 23.98 -36.54
N GLN A 506 -6.31 24.70 -37.35
CA GLN A 506 -6.69 26.09 -37.07
C GLN A 506 -7.39 26.25 -35.70
N GLN A 507 -7.25 27.45 -35.14
CA GLN A 507 -7.99 27.88 -33.95
C GLN A 507 -9.50 27.80 -34.22
N VAL A 508 -10.26 27.25 -33.27
CA VAL A 508 -11.71 27.04 -33.38
C VAL A 508 -12.51 27.93 -32.44
N ALA A 509 -11.91 28.38 -31.33
CA ALA A 509 -12.55 29.28 -30.37
C ALA A 509 -11.49 30.09 -29.61
N GLU A 510 -11.91 31.26 -29.14
CA GLU A 510 -11.18 32.15 -28.23
C GLU A 510 -12.18 32.87 -27.34
N TRP A 511 -11.93 32.92 -26.03
CA TRP A 511 -12.81 33.60 -25.07
C TRP A 511 -12.02 34.12 -23.87
N ASN A 512 -12.63 35.07 -23.14
CA ASN A 512 -12.04 35.69 -21.96
C ASN A 512 -12.96 35.53 -20.75
N THR A 513 -12.40 35.38 -19.54
CA THR A 513 -13.13 35.26 -18.28
C THR A 513 -12.51 36.19 -17.23
N ALA A 514 -13.34 36.99 -16.56
CA ALA A 514 -12.92 37.80 -15.42
C ALA A 514 -12.95 36.94 -14.15
N VAL A 515 -11.93 37.07 -13.29
CA VAL A 515 -11.74 36.24 -12.09
C VAL A 515 -11.23 37.07 -10.92
N GLU A 516 -11.52 36.65 -9.69
CA GLU A 516 -11.10 37.34 -8.47
C GLU A 516 -10.09 36.48 -7.68
N PRO A 517 -8.82 36.90 -7.59
CA PRO A 517 -7.79 36.15 -6.87
C PRO A 517 -7.92 36.35 -5.35
N ARG A 518 -7.49 35.34 -4.57
CA ARG A 518 -7.39 35.47 -3.11
C ARG A 518 -6.22 36.38 -2.71
N PRO A 519 -6.27 37.05 -1.54
CA PRO A 519 -5.14 37.80 -0.99
C PRO A 519 -3.94 36.89 -0.67
N ASN A 520 -2.81 37.49 -0.29
CA ASN A 520 -1.60 36.79 0.18
C ASN A 520 -1.01 35.76 -0.80
N HIS A 521 -1.24 35.95 -2.11
CA HIS A 521 -0.81 35.05 -3.18
C HIS A 521 -1.33 33.61 -3.02
N TRP A 522 -2.54 33.43 -2.47
CA TRP A 522 -3.18 32.12 -2.35
C TRP A 522 -3.85 31.68 -3.65
N ASP A 523 -3.83 30.37 -3.90
CA ASP A 523 -4.50 29.76 -5.04
C ASP A 523 -6.03 29.74 -4.83
N ARG A 524 -6.78 29.93 -5.91
CA ARG A 524 -8.23 29.74 -6.00
C ARG A 524 -8.53 28.77 -7.13
N ARG A 525 -9.55 27.91 -6.96
CA ARG A 525 -10.07 27.02 -8.00
C ARG A 525 -11.40 27.55 -8.52
N ILE A 526 -11.63 27.42 -9.82
CA ILE A 526 -12.91 27.74 -10.49
C ILE A 526 -13.24 26.68 -11.54
N GLU A 527 -14.53 26.51 -11.81
CA GLU A 527 -15.04 25.78 -12.98
C GLU A 527 -15.36 26.76 -14.11
N ILE A 528 -15.11 26.34 -15.36
CA ILE A 528 -15.19 27.15 -16.56
C ILE A 528 -15.91 26.37 -17.66
N GLU A 529 -17.03 26.89 -18.15
CA GLU A 529 -17.69 26.38 -19.36
C GLU A 529 -16.96 26.85 -20.62
N THR A 530 -16.83 25.97 -21.62
CA THR A 530 -16.13 26.26 -22.88
C THR A 530 -17.10 26.29 -24.06
N PRO A 531 -16.84 27.08 -25.11
CA PRO A 531 -17.65 27.10 -26.33
C PRO A 531 -17.43 25.88 -27.25
N LEU A 532 -17.00 24.74 -26.70
CA LEU A 532 -16.63 23.54 -27.45
C LEU A 532 -17.68 22.45 -27.24
N GLU A 533 -18.40 22.12 -28.32
CA GLU A 533 -19.46 21.09 -28.32
C GLU A 533 -19.19 19.96 -29.32
N ALA A 534 -18.40 20.22 -30.37
CA ALA A 534 -18.19 19.27 -31.46
C ALA A 534 -17.19 18.16 -31.08
N ALA A 535 -17.42 16.93 -31.58
CA ALA A 535 -16.52 15.81 -31.33
C ALA A 535 -15.10 16.05 -31.88
N GLY A 536 -14.09 15.72 -31.07
CA GLY A 536 -12.68 15.87 -31.38
C GLY A 536 -11.79 15.94 -30.14
N LEU A 537 -10.48 15.88 -30.38
CA LEU A 537 -9.46 16.23 -29.39
C LEU A 537 -9.07 17.70 -29.59
N TYR A 538 -9.10 18.48 -28.52
CA TYR A 538 -8.79 19.91 -28.53
C TYR A 538 -7.64 20.20 -27.57
N LEU A 539 -6.68 20.98 -28.01
CA LEU A 539 -5.70 21.63 -27.14
C LEU A 539 -6.28 22.98 -26.73
N ILE A 540 -6.46 23.17 -25.43
CA ILE A 540 -6.88 24.45 -24.86
C ILE A 540 -5.67 25.06 -24.16
N GLU A 541 -5.34 26.29 -24.51
CA GLU A 541 -4.31 27.09 -23.86
C GLU A 541 -5.00 28.17 -23.03
N ALA A 542 -4.57 28.34 -21.77
CA ALA A 542 -5.00 29.43 -20.91
C ALA A 542 -3.81 30.33 -20.60
N ASP A 543 -4.06 31.64 -20.67
CA ASP A 543 -3.11 32.71 -20.45
C ASP A 543 -3.75 33.76 -19.51
N ALA A 544 -2.93 34.50 -18.77
CA ALA A 544 -3.39 35.53 -17.85
C ALA A 544 -2.80 36.87 -18.29
N GLN A 545 -3.58 37.95 -18.21
CA GLN A 545 -3.07 39.26 -18.61
C GLN A 545 -1.90 39.69 -17.71
N GLY A 546 -0.69 39.74 -18.28
CA GLY A 546 0.55 40.00 -17.54
C GLY A 546 1.15 38.78 -16.83
N GLY A 547 0.61 37.57 -17.06
CA GLY A 547 1.18 36.31 -16.56
C GLY A 547 2.45 35.91 -17.31
N MET A 548 3.27 35.08 -16.65
CA MET A 548 4.52 34.57 -17.23
C MET A 548 4.38 33.24 -17.99
N HIS A 549 3.34 32.47 -17.67
CA HIS A 549 3.24 31.07 -18.05
C HIS A 549 1.86 30.75 -18.60
N LYS A 550 1.82 30.18 -19.80
CA LYS A 550 0.61 29.58 -20.35
C LYS A 550 0.48 28.16 -19.83
N THR A 551 -0.70 27.78 -19.38
CA THR A 551 -1.03 26.39 -19.08
C THR A 551 -1.85 25.81 -20.22
N ARG A 552 -1.68 24.52 -20.50
CA ARG A 552 -2.42 23.81 -21.55
C ARG A 552 -3.12 22.60 -20.96
N CYS A 553 -4.27 22.25 -21.51
CA CYS A 553 -4.87 20.93 -21.30
C CYS A 553 -5.36 20.35 -22.63
N LEU A 554 -5.50 19.03 -22.66
CA LEU A 554 -6.24 18.36 -23.72
C LEU A 554 -7.67 18.10 -23.22
N VAL A 555 -8.65 18.37 -24.08
CA VAL A 555 -10.04 17.97 -23.86
C VAL A 555 -10.44 17.03 -24.99
N TRP A 556 -10.87 15.83 -24.63
CA TRP A 556 -11.42 14.89 -25.59
C TRP A 556 -12.95 14.93 -25.50
N ILE A 557 -13.57 15.53 -26.52
CA ILE A 557 -15.01 15.51 -26.71
C ILE A 557 -15.33 14.32 -27.62
N GLN A 558 -16.02 13.30 -27.09
CA GLN A 558 -16.35 12.06 -27.78
C GLN A 558 -17.83 12.02 -28.17
N ASP A 559 -18.11 11.63 -29.41
CA ASP A 559 -19.44 11.16 -29.81
C ASP A 559 -19.52 9.62 -29.79
N THR A 560 -18.39 8.91 -29.77
CA THR A 560 -18.31 7.48 -30.06
C THR A 560 -17.42 6.79 -29.05
N VAL A 561 -17.83 5.60 -28.61
CA VAL A 561 -17.04 4.74 -27.75
C VAL A 561 -16.58 3.49 -28.49
N LEU A 562 -15.35 3.06 -28.17
CA LEU A 562 -14.86 1.71 -28.48
C LEU A 562 -14.61 0.98 -27.17
N VAL A 563 -15.32 -0.13 -26.98
CA VAL A 563 -15.10 -1.09 -25.88
C VAL A 563 -14.32 -2.29 -26.42
N ARG A 564 -13.24 -2.68 -25.72
CA ARG A 564 -12.53 -3.94 -25.92
C ARG A 564 -12.72 -4.81 -24.68
N LYS A 565 -13.17 -6.05 -24.87
CA LYS A 565 -13.40 -7.00 -23.77
C LYS A 565 -12.88 -8.39 -24.15
N PRO A 566 -12.16 -9.12 -23.27
CA PRO A 566 -11.75 -10.48 -23.59
C PRO A 566 -12.98 -11.40 -23.67
N LEU A 567 -12.88 -12.44 -24.49
CA LEU A 567 -13.79 -13.59 -24.57
C LEU A 567 -12.95 -14.86 -24.45
N ALA A 568 -13.57 -16.02 -24.24
CA ALA A 568 -12.86 -17.30 -24.27
C ALA A 568 -12.15 -17.53 -25.64
N GLY A 569 -10.81 -17.34 -25.67
CA GLY A 569 -9.96 -17.50 -26.85
C GLY A 569 -10.04 -16.39 -27.91
N LYS A 570 -10.73 -15.27 -27.62
CA LYS A 570 -10.97 -14.16 -28.55
C LYS A 570 -11.04 -12.82 -27.79
N TRP A 571 -11.17 -11.72 -28.53
CA TRP A 571 -11.50 -10.40 -28.00
C TRP A 571 -12.73 -9.86 -28.72
N LEU A 572 -13.69 -9.35 -27.96
CA LEU A 572 -14.82 -8.56 -28.43
C LEU A 572 -14.39 -7.11 -28.58
N LEU A 573 -14.73 -6.53 -29.74
CA LEU A 573 -14.67 -5.10 -30.00
C LEU A 573 -16.10 -4.63 -30.23
N HIS A 574 -16.56 -3.63 -29.49
CA HIS A 574 -17.89 -3.04 -29.63
C HIS A 574 -17.77 -1.54 -29.87
N ALA A 575 -18.22 -1.10 -31.06
CA ALA A 575 -18.30 0.29 -31.45
C ALA A 575 -19.73 0.80 -31.26
N ALA A 576 -19.91 1.79 -30.38
CA ALA A 576 -21.21 2.31 -29.99
C ALA A 576 -21.23 3.84 -29.91
N ASP A 577 -22.43 4.37 -29.93
CA ASP A 577 -22.73 5.76 -29.68
C ASP A 577 -22.47 6.12 -28.21
N ALA A 578 -21.73 7.20 -27.92
CA ALA A 578 -21.36 7.55 -26.54
C ALA A 578 -22.50 8.19 -25.74
N GLU A 579 -23.46 8.82 -26.42
CA GLU A 579 -24.65 9.40 -25.77
C GLU A 579 -25.67 8.32 -25.43
N SER A 580 -25.92 7.38 -26.33
CA SER A 580 -27.06 6.44 -26.24
C SER A 580 -26.70 4.96 -26.11
N GLY A 581 -25.42 4.60 -26.24
CA GLY A 581 -24.96 3.21 -26.24
C GLY A 581 -25.39 2.39 -27.46
N ARG A 582 -26.07 3.01 -28.44
CA ARG A 582 -26.61 2.32 -29.63
C ARG A 582 -25.47 1.85 -30.54
N PRO A 583 -25.60 0.66 -31.16
CA PRO A 583 -24.52 0.07 -31.94
C PRO A 583 -24.23 0.82 -33.24
N ILE A 584 -22.96 1.03 -33.56
CA ILE A 584 -22.53 1.63 -34.83
C ILE A 584 -22.20 0.51 -35.82
N ALA A 585 -23.21 0.13 -36.60
CA ALA A 585 -23.08 -0.87 -37.67
C ALA A 585 -22.04 -0.47 -38.74
N ASP A 586 -21.41 -1.46 -39.37
CA ASP A 586 -20.41 -1.30 -40.44
C ASP A 586 -19.15 -0.46 -40.07
N ALA A 587 -18.95 -0.13 -38.79
CA ALA A 587 -17.75 0.55 -38.32
C ALA A 587 -16.50 -0.27 -38.68
N THR A 588 -15.52 0.36 -39.31
CA THR A 588 -14.24 -0.28 -39.64
C THR A 588 -13.28 -0.06 -38.48
N ILE A 589 -12.84 -1.15 -37.86
CA ILE A 589 -11.92 -1.14 -36.73
C ILE A 589 -10.54 -1.57 -37.24
N GLU A 590 -9.59 -0.63 -37.27
CA GLU A 590 -8.18 -0.88 -37.58
C GLU A 590 -7.46 -1.35 -36.31
N LEU A 591 -6.71 -2.45 -36.39
CA LEU A 591 -5.90 -3.00 -35.31
C LEU A 591 -4.44 -3.03 -35.73
N PHE A 592 -3.60 -2.32 -34.98
CA PHE A 592 -2.15 -2.32 -35.16
C PHE A 592 -1.48 -2.74 -33.87
N GLY A 593 -0.45 -3.58 -33.98
CA GLY A 593 0.33 -4.01 -32.82
C GLY A 593 1.80 -4.18 -33.11
N PHE A 594 2.63 -4.03 -32.07
CA PHE A 594 4.07 -4.30 -32.11
C PHE A 594 4.49 -5.26 -30.99
N GLY A 595 5.55 -6.03 -31.20
CA GLY A 595 6.05 -6.98 -30.20
C GLY A 595 7.40 -7.62 -30.56
N PRO A 596 8.02 -8.36 -29.63
CA PRO A 596 9.22 -9.15 -29.89
C PRO A 596 8.97 -10.24 -30.95
N PRO A 597 10.03 -10.76 -31.59
CA PRO A 597 9.92 -11.91 -32.49
C PRO A 597 9.41 -13.17 -31.74
N PRO A 598 8.88 -14.17 -32.45
CA PRO A 598 8.49 -15.44 -31.82
C PRO A 598 9.74 -16.15 -31.24
N PRO A 599 9.59 -17.01 -30.22
CA PRO A 599 10.73 -17.69 -29.58
C PRO A 599 11.63 -18.46 -30.55
N SER A 600 11.07 -18.99 -31.65
CA SER A 600 11.79 -19.69 -32.71
C SER A 600 12.80 -18.82 -33.49
N ASP A 601 12.70 -17.50 -33.40
CA ASP A 601 13.53 -16.53 -34.14
C ASP A 601 14.25 -15.57 -33.16
N ALA A 602 14.39 -15.97 -31.89
CA ALA A 602 14.99 -15.16 -30.82
C ALA A 602 16.46 -14.77 -31.08
N ALA A 603 17.16 -15.47 -31.97
CA ALA A 603 18.50 -15.12 -32.44
C ALA A 603 18.54 -13.82 -33.27
N ARG A 604 17.38 -13.29 -33.72
CA ARG A 604 17.24 -12.06 -34.49
C ARG A 604 16.25 -11.11 -33.79
N PRO A 605 16.68 -10.38 -32.74
CA PRO A 605 15.83 -9.52 -31.93
C PRO A 605 15.40 -8.23 -32.66
N ARG A 606 14.55 -8.38 -33.68
CA ARG A 606 13.90 -7.28 -34.41
C ARG A 606 12.44 -7.16 -33.98
N LEU A 607 11.99 -5.93 -33.81
CA LEU A 607 10.58 -5.64 -33.54
C LEU A 607 9.72 -6.15 -34.71
N GLN A 608 8.64 -6.87 -34.41
CA GLN A 608 7.62 -7.20 -35.40
C GLN A 608 6.44 -6.26 -35.27
N THR A 609 5.81 -5.90 -36.39
CA THR A 609 4.53 -5.17 -36.42
C THR A 609 3.46 -6.00 -37.15
N LYS A 610 2.20 -5.80 -36.77
CA LYS A 610 1.03 -6.32 -37.47
C LYS A 610 0.03 -5.19 -37.67
N ASN A 611 -0.65 -5.19 -38.81
CA ASN A 611 -1.76 -4.29 -39.10
C ASN A 611 -2.85 -5.04 -39.87
N PHE A 612 -4.10 -4.94 -39.44
CA PHE A 612 -5.27 -5.41 -40.19
C PHE A 612 -6.51 -4.62 -39.76
N ALA A 613 -7.63 -4.80 -40.45
CA ALA A 613 -8.90 -4.19 -40.08
C ALA A 613 -10.04 -5.19 -40.14
N VAL A 614 -11.04 -5.00 -39.30
CA VAL A 614 -12.29 -5.77 -39.26
C VAL A 614 -13.49 -4.81 -39.39
N ARG A 615 -14.65 -5.33 -39.77
CA ARG A 615 -15.90 -4.57 -39.77
C ARG A 615 -16.80 -5.05 -38.64
N ALA A 616 -17.39 -4.10 -37.93
CA ALA A 616 -18.48 -4.35 -37.01
C ALA A 616 -19.72 -4.85 -37.76
N ASN A 617 -20.43 -5.82 -37.18
CA ASN A 617 -21.72 -6.30 -37.66
C ASN A 617 -22.85 -5.28 -37.39
N SER A 618 -24.10 -5.63 -37.68
CA SER A 618 -25.28 -4.79 -37.42
C SER A 618 -25.48 -4.41 -35.94
N ALA A 619 -24.91 -5.18 -35.01
CA ALA A 619 -24.90 -4.91 -33.57
C ALA A 619 -23.64 -4.17 -33.11
N GLY A 620 -22.84 -3.59 -34.02
CA GLY A 620 -21.64 -2.82 -33.66
C GLY A 620 -20.46 -3.68 -33.19
N LEU A 621 -20.53 -5.01 -33.36
CA LEU A 621 -19.56 -5.97 -32.80
C LEU A 621 -18.62 -6.54 -33.85
N ALA A 622 -17.35 -6.72 -33.46
CA ALA A 622 -16.39 -7.56 -34.15
C ALA A 622 -15.64 -8.45 -33.15
N GLU A 623 -15.40 -9.71 -33.52
CA GLU A 623 -14.55 -10.63 -32.75
C GLU A 623 -13.18 -10.78 -33.43
N VAL A 624 -12.10 -10.76 -32.65
CA VAL A 624 -10.74 -10.93 -33.15
C VAL A 624 -9.91 -11.87 -32.28
N THR A 625 -9.01 -12.64 -32.89
CA THR A 625 -7.97 -13.40 -32.15
C THR A 625 -6.68 -12.61 -32.22
N LEU A 626 -6.15 -12.20 -31.07
CA LEU A 626 -4.93 -11.42 -30.93
C LEU A 626 -3.81 -12.29 -30.34
N GLN A 627 -2.56 -11.88 -30.57
CA GLN A 627 -1.39 -12.59 -30.06
C GLN A 627 -0.80 -11.82 -28.88
N ASP A 628 -0.78 -12.45 -27.71
CA ASP A 628 -0.41 -11.87 -26.41
C ASP A 628 1.00 -11.26 -26.39
N ARG A 629 1.90 -11.74 -27.26
CA ARG A 629 3.25 -11.17 -27.43
C ARG A 629 3.25 -9.73 -28.00
N PHE A 630 2.16 -9.28 -28.63
CA PHE A 630 2.07 -7.92 -29.17
C PHE A 630 1.32 -7.01 -28.19
N GLN A 631 1.76 -5.75 -28.08
CA GLN A 631 0.90 -4.66 -27.62
C GLN A 631 -0.03 -4.25 -28.77
N TRP A 632 -1.30 -3.96 -28.50
CA TRP A 632 -2.30 -3.66 -29.52
C TRP A 632 -3.05 -2.36 -29.24
N PHE A 633 -3.11 -1.47 -30.24
CA PHE A 633 -4.03 -0.33 -30.27
C PHE A 633 -5.15 -0.57 -31.31
N CYS A 634 -6.30 0.08 -31.14
CA CYS A 634 -7.48 -0.12 -31.98
C CYS A 634 -8.13 1.22 -32.33
N VAL A 635 -8.48 1.44 -33.60
CA VAL A 635 -9.16 2.65 -34.09
C VAL A 635 -10.48 2.27 -34.77
N ALA A 636 -11.62 2.67 -34.21
CA ALA A 636 -12.91 2.51 -34.87
C ALA A 636 -13.27 3.76 -35.68
N ARG A 637 -13.69 3.57 -36.94
CA ARG A 637 -14.16 4.63 -37.84
C ARG A 637 -15.51 4.26 -38.45
N SER A 638 -16.47 5.17 -38.37
CA SER A 638 -17.78 5.03 -39.03
C SER A 638 -17.79 5.64 -40.43
N ARG A 639 -18.81 5.32 -41.25
CA ARG A 639 -18.98 5.95 -42.58
C ARG A 639 -19.28 7.44 -42.51
N SER A 640 -19.81 7.95 -41.39
CA SER A 640 -20.10 9.37 -41.17
C SER A 640 -18.91 10.15 -40.58
N GLY A 641 -17.72 9.54 -40.48
CA GLY A 641 -16.50 10.20 -40.00
C GLY A 641 -16.28 10.17 -38.48
N ARG A 642 -17.22 9.59 -37.71
CA ARG A 642 -17.06 9.39 -36.24
C ARG A 642 -15.88 8.47 -35.93
N LEU A 643 -15.17 8.74 -34.83
CA LEU A 643 -13.88 8.14 -34.48
C LEU A 643 -13.83 7.76 -32.98
N ALA A 644 -13.32 6.56 -32.68
CA ALA A 644 -12.93 6.17 -31.32
C ALA A 644 -11.60 5.40 -31.31
N LEU A 645 -10.85 5.49 -30.20
CA LEU A 645 -9.49 4.96 -30.06
C LEU A 645 -9.32 4.21 -28.73
N LEU A 646 -8.60 3.10 -28.77
CA LEU A 646 -7.95 2.47 -27.62
C LEU A 646 -6.44 2.40 -27.88
N ASP A 647 -5.61 2.81 -26.92
CA ASP A 647 -4.14 2.81 -27.06
C ASP A 647 -3.53 1.39 -26.86
N PHE A 648 -2.21 1.31 -27.04
CA PHE A 648 -1.39 0.13 -26.85
C PHE A 648 -1.49 -0.46 -25.44
N GLU A 649 -2.11 -1.63 -25.34
CA GLU A 649 -2.10 -2.47 -24.14
C GLU A 649 -1.54 -3.87 -24.44
N HIS A 650 -0.96 -4.51 -23.41
CA HIS A 650 -0.65 -5.94 -23.45
C HIS A 650 -1.92 -6.76 -23.22
N LEU A 651 -2.26 -7.63 -24.16
CA LEU A 651 -3.50 -8.38 -24.15
C LEU A 651 -3.25 -9.85 -23.78
N TRP A 652 -3.11 -10.09 -22.48
CA TRP A 652 -2.95 -11.43 -21.91
C TRP A 652 -4.30 -12.15 -21.84
N GLN A 653 -4.36 -13.40 -22.31
CA GLN A 653 -5.56 -14.23 -22.24
C GLN A 653 -5.52 -15.15 -21.00
N SER A 654 -6.45 -14.95 -20.06
CA SER A 654 -6.74 -15.98 -19.05
C SER A 654 -7.40 -17.18 -19.73
N GLN A 655 -6.93 -18.39 -19.43
CA GLN A 655 -7.66 -19.61 -19.74
C GLN A 655 -8.74 -19.83 -18.67
N ARG A 656 -9.89 -20.39 -19.06
CA ARG A 656 -10.94 -20.77 -18.12
C ARG A 656 -10.51 -22.02 -17.34
N SER A 657 -9.76 -21.81 -16.26
CA SER A 657 -9.26 -22.85 -15.36
C SER A 657 -9.60 -22.48 -13.93
N ASP A 658 -10.29 -23.36 -13.24
CA ASP A 658 -10.46 -23.30 -11.78
C ASP A 658 -9.35 -24.18 -11.16
N PRO A 659 -8.37 -23.61 -10.44
CA PRO A 659 -7.22 -24.37 -9.96
C PRO A 659 -7.53 -25.23 -8.71
N THR A 660 -8.66 -25.01 -8.04
CA THR A 660 -9.01 -25.70 -6.78
C THR A 660 -10.13 -26.73 -6.98
N TYR A 661 -11.00 -26.54 -7.99
CA TYR A 661 -11.98 -27.55 -8.36
C TYR A 661 -11.31 -28.87 -8.79
N GLY A 662 -11.67 -29.96 -8.12
CA GLY A 662 -11.08 -31.28 -8.40
C GLY A 662 -9.81 -31.62 -7.61
N GLU A 663 -9.29 -30.69 -6.80
CA GLU A 663 -8.11 -30.95 -5.97
C GLU A 663 -8.38 -32.05 -4.91
N LEU A 664 -7.42 -32.98 -4.78
CA LEU A 664 -7.39 -33.93 -3.67
C LEU A 664 -6.86 -33.22 -2.43
N LYS A 665 -7.70 -33.08 -1.41
CA LYS A 665 -7.34 -32.53 -0.10
C LYS A 665 -7.30 -33.63 0.95
N ALA A 666 -6.50 -33.41 1.99
CA ALA A 666 -6.48 -34.20 3.21
C ALA A 666 -6.69 -33.24 4.37
N TYR A 667 -7.63 -33.52 5.27
CA TYR A 667 -7.85 -32.75 6.50
C TYR A 667 -7.27 -33.53 7.67
N GLY A 668 -6.55 -32.88 8.59
CA GLY A 668 -5.88 -33.55 9.71
C GLY A 668 -6.24 -32.92 11.06
N VAL A 669 -6.38 -33.75 12.09
CA VAL A 669 -6.59 -33.34 13.48
C VAL A 669 -5.67 -34.17 14.39
N SER A 670 -5.03 -33.52 15.36
CA SER A 670 -4.21 -34.15 16.40
C SER A 670 -4.86 -34.12 17.78
N ASP A 671 -4.38 -34.94 18.74
CA ASP A 671 -4.95 -34.96 20.11
C ASP A 671 -4.76 -33.64 20.87
N ARG A 672 -3.70 -32.91 20.53
CA ARG A 672 -3.38 -31.54 21.00
C ARG A 672 -2.60 -30.79 19.91
N PRO A 673 -2.52 -29.45 19.97
CA PRO A 673 -1.80 -28.65 18.96
C PRO A 673 -0.31 -28.40 19.29
N LEU A 674 0.13 -28.70 20.53
CA LEU A 674 1.48 -28.47 21.05
C LEU A 674 2.05 -29.70 21.78
N TYR A 675 3.28 -30.08 21.45
CA TYR A 675 4.01 -31.21 22.03
C TYR A 675 5.37 -30.78 22.60
N ARG A 676 6.02 -31.69 23.32
CA ARG A 676 7.43 -31.60 23.75
C ARG A 676 8.28 -32.66 23.04
N PRO A 677 9.61 -32.48 22.96
CA PRO A 677 10.52 -33.56 22.57
C PRO A 677 10.28 -34.83 23.41
N GLY A 678 10.38 -36.00 22.78
CA GLY A 678 10.06 -37.30 23.40
C GLY A 678 8.57 -37.62 23.53
N GLU A 679 7.64 -36.69 23.29
CA GLU A 679 6.21 -37.01 23.31
C GLU A 679 5.74 -37.76 22.05
N LYS A 680 4.66 -38.51 22.21
CA LYS A 680 3.99 -39.21 21.11
C LYS A 680 2.86 -38.36 20.55
N VAL A 681 2.92 -38.07 19.26
CA VAL A 681 1.88 -37.40 18.48
C VAL A 681 0.83 -38.41 18.06
N LYS A 682 -0.45 -38.11 18.31
CA LYS A 682 -1.58 -38.85 17.73
C LYS A 682 -2.33 -37.98 16.75
N ALA A 683 -2.58 -38.49 15.54
CA ALA A 683 -3.29 -37.76 14.51
C ALA A 683 -4.23 -38.66 13.69
N LYS A 684 -5.36 -38.09 13.27
CA LYS A 684 -6.27 -38.67 12.28
C LYS A 684 -6.40 -37.75 11.08
N PHE A 685 -6.44 -38.34 9.89
CA PHE A 685 -6.59 -37.64 8.63
C PHE A 685 -7.80 -38.18 7.86
N TRP A 686 -8.46 -37.34 7.06
CA TRP A 686 -9.50 -37.72 6.10
C TRP A 686 -9.19 -37.15 4.72
N LEU A 687 -9.30 -37.96 3.67
CA LEU A 687 -9.05 -37.54 2.29
C LEU A 687 -10.36 -37.31 1.52
N GLY A 688 -10.43 -36.26 0.71
CA GLY A 688 -11.60 -35.92 -0.09
C GLY A 688 -11.30 -34.96 -1.24
N TYR A 689 -12.15 -34.96 -2.26
CA TYR A 689 -12.04 -34.06 -3.41
C TYR A 689 -12.93 -32.84 -3.23
N ALA A 690 -12.38 -31.67 -3.55
CA ALA A 690 -13.12 -30.42 -3.65
C ALA A 690 -13.96 -30.36 -4.94
N VAL A 691 -15.00 -31.21 -5.03
CA VAL A 691 -15.92 -31.30 -6.18
C VAL A 691 -17.38 -31.34 -5.75
N TYR A 692 -18.27 -30.92 -6.67
CA TYR A 692 -19.72 -30.95 -6.51
C TYR A 692 -20.34 -31.98 -7.48
N GLY A 693 -21.57 -32.43 -7.18
CA GLY A 693 -22.26 -33.51 -7.90
C GLY A 693 -21.73 -34.93 -7.63
N ASP A 694 -22.21 -35.90 -8.42
CA ASP A 694 -21.98 -37.35 -8.25
C ASP A 694 -20.52 -37.82 -8.49
N GLN A 695 -19.61 -36.95 -8.94
CA GLN A 695 -18.22 -37.32 -9.22
C GLN A 695 -17.40 -37.75 -7.98
N GLN A 696 -17.94 -37.55 -6.77
CA GLN A 696 -17.38 -38.09 -5.52
C GLN A 696 -17.47 -39.63 -5.39
N ALA A 697 -18.24 -40.33 -6.22
CA ALA A 697 -18.53 -41.76 -6.03
C ALA A 697 -17.29 -42.69 -6.09
N ALA A 698 -16.14 -42.21 -6.56
CA ALA A 698 -14.86 -42.87 -6.34
C ALA A 698 -14.38 -42.69 -4.88
N ARG A 699 -15.05 -43.39 -3.94
CA ARG A 699 -14.64 -43.44 -2.53
C ARG A 699 -13.16 -43.81 -2.43
N LEU A 700 -12.37 -42.99 -1.74
CA LEU A 700 -10.99 -43.30 -1.35
C LEU A 700 -10.96 -44.34 -0.23
N ASN A 701 -11.61 -45.48 -0.43
CA ASN A 701 -11.65 -46.61 0.49
C ASN A 701 -10.52 -47.59 0.12
N ASN A 702 -9.72 -48.03 1.09
CA ASN A 702 -8.52 -48.84 0.89
C ASN A 702 -7.48 -48.22 -0.07
N ALA A 703 -7.48 -46.89 -0.22
CA ALA A 703 -6.43 -46.18 -0.96
C ALA A 703 -5.11 -46.24 -0.19
N SER A 704 -4.03 -46.64 -0.86
CA SER A 704 -2.68 -46.67 -0.29
C SER A 704 -2.11 -45.24 -0.22
N LEU A 705 -1.68 -44.84 0.96
CA LEU A 705 -1.15 -43.50 1.22
C LEU A 705 0.12 -43.55 2.08
N THR A 706 1.00 -42.58 1.86
CA THR A 706 2.21 -42.38 2.63
C THR A 706 2.08 -41.07 3.41
N VAL A 707 2.08 -41.13 4.74
CA VAL A 707 2.17 -39.94 5.59
C VAL A 707 3.62 -39.71 5.99
N ARG A 708 4.11 -38.49 5.75
CA ARG A 708 5.44 -38.02 6.14
C ARG A 708 5.30 -36.91 7.17
N LEU A 709 6.15 -36.95 8.18
CA LEU A 709 6.36 -35.86 9.12
C LEU A 709 7.74 -35.26 8.85
N SER A 710 7.77 -33.94 8.70
CA SER A 710 8.98 -33.17 8.46
C SER A 710 9.15 -32.08 9.52
N ASP A 711 10.40 -31.82 9.89
CA ASP A 711 10.82 -30.87 10.92
C ASP A 711 10.78 -29.39 10.42
N PRO A 712 11.09 -28.42 11.30
CA PRO A 712 11.11 -26.99 10.94
C PRO A 712 12.11 -26.62 9.83
N GLN A 713 13.16 -27.43 9.65
CA GLN A 713 14.18 -27.26 8.61
C GLN A 713 13.74 -27.89 7.27
N GLY A 714 12.62 -28.62 7.25
CA GLY A 714 12.09 -29.31 6.08
C GLY A 714 12.75 -30.68 5.82
N ILE A 715 13.38 -31.26 6.83
CA ILE A 715 13.94 -32.62 6.78
C ILE A 715 12.84 -33.60 7.21
N GLN A 716 12.66 -34.67 6.44
CA GLN A 716 11.73 -35.75 6.77
C GLN A 716 12.26 -36.55 7.97
N VAL A 717 11.55 -36.49 9.10
CA VAL A 717 11.91 -37.18 10.36
C VAL A 717 11.17 -38.50 10.55
N ALA A 718 9.98 -38.67 9.96
CA ALA A 718 9.24 -39.93 10.00
C ALA A 718 8.42 -40.18 8.72
N GLU A 719 8.22 -41.46 8.40
CA GLU A 719 7.32 -41.91 7.33
C GLU A 719 6.51 -43.14 7.79
N ARG A 720 5.23 -43.19 7.40
CA ARG A 720 4.32 -44.33 7.57
C ARG A 720 3.52 -44.56 6.30
N GLN A 721 3.39 -45.82 5.91
CA GLN A 721 2.46 -46.24 4.87
C GLN A 721 1.18 -46.77 5.53
N LEU A 722 0.04 -46.29 5.08
CA LEU A 722 -1.28 -46.58 5.65
C LEU A 722 -2.28 -46.87 4.52
N THR A 723 -3.45 -47.37 4.91
CA THR A 723 -4.62 -47.52 4.05
C THR A 723 -5.80 -46.78 4.68
N THR A 724 -6.61 -46.14 3.85
CA THR A 724 -7.85 -45.48 4.27
C THR A 724 -8.96 -46.45 4.67
N ASP A 725 -9.77 -46.04 5.64
CA ASP A 725 -11.03 -46.67 6.03
C ASP A 725 -12.17 -46.42 5.01
N GLU A 726 -13.37 -46.93 5.31
CA GLU A 726 -14.54 -46.79 4.41
C GLU A 726 -15.03 -45.34 4.21
N TYR A 727 -14.62 -44.41 5.08
CA TYR A 727 -14.90 -42.98 5.04
C TYR A 727 -13.72 -42.15 4.48
N GLY A 728 -12.65 -42.79 3.99
CA GLY A 728 -11.44 -42.10 3.52
C GLY A 728 -10.54 -41.61 4.64
N GLY A 729 -10.72 -42.10 5.87
CA GLY A 729 -9.95 -41.75 7.07
C GLY A 729 -8.73 -42.64 7.30
N CYS A 730 -7.69 -42.14 7.97
CA CYS A 730 -6.57 -42.95 8.48
C CYS A 730 -6.02 -42.36 9.79
N GLU A 731 -5.58 -43.25 10.70
CA GLU A 731 -5.06 -42.89 12.02
C GLU A 731 -3.58 -43.28 12.14
N LEU A 732 -2.81 -42.49 12.89
CA LEU A 732 -1.42 -42.80 13.18
C LEU A 732 -0.94 -42.26 14.52
N GLU A 733 0.02 -42.99 15.10
CA GLU A 733 0.87 -42.53 16.19
C GLU A 733 2.31 -42.39 15.68
N MET A 734 2.99 -41.31 16.08
CA MET A 734 4.40 -41.07 15.80
C MET A 734 5.12 -40.59 17.06
N ASP A 735 6.25 -41.21 17.38
CA ASP A 735 7.10 -40.82 18.51
C ASP A 735 8.07 -39.72 18.06
N LEU A 736 8.13 -38.60 18.81
CA LEU A 736 9.15 -37.58 18.62
C LEU A 736 10.46 -38.01 19.31
N SER A 737 11.61 -37.64 18.73
CA SER A 737 12.90 -37.84 19.42
C SER A 737 12.97 -37.01 20.70
N GLU A 738 13.67 -37.48 21.72
CA GLU A 738 14.07 -36.65 22.87
C GLU A 738 14.94 -35.45 22.44
N SER A 739 15.63 -35.58 21.31
CA SER A 739 16.42 -34.52 20.65
C SER A 739 15.69 -33.85 19.48
N ALA A 740 14.36 -33.92 19.41
CA ALA A 740 13.57 -33.31 18.34
C ALA A 740 13.80 -31.78 18.29
N PRO A 741 14.20 -31.19 17.14
CA PRO A 741 14.30 -29.75 16.98
C PRO A 741 13.02 -29.02 17.40
N LEU A 742 13.14 -27.89 18.09
CA LEU A 742 11.98 -27.08 18.47
C LEU A 742 11.44 -26.27 17.28
N GLY A 743 10.14 -26.01 17.28
CA GLY A 743 9.43 -25.24 16.26
C GLY A 743 8.28 -26.01 15.59
N ARG A 744 7.97 -25.62 14.35
CA ARG A 744 6.82 -26.12 13.58
C ARG A 744 7.15 -27.34 12.72
N TYR A 745 6.43 -28.43 12.92
CA TYR A 745 6.47 -29.63 12.09
C TYR A 745 5.26 -29.67 11.15
N HIS A 746 5.41 -30.35 10.01
CA HIS A 746 4.35 -30.45 9.01
C HIS A 746 4.11 -31.90 8.57
N PHE A 747 2.83 -32.26 8.46
CA PHE A 747 2.37 -33.51 7.88
C PHE A 747 2.09 -33.36 6.38
N GLN A 748 2.70 -34.23 5.58
CA GLN A 748 2.44 -34.39 4.15
C GLN A 748 1.82 -35.77 3.89
N VAL A 749 0.64 -35.79 3.27
CA VAL A 749 -0.08 -37.00 2.88
C VAL A 749 0.06 -37.21 1.38
N VAL A 750 0.75 -38.27 0.97
CA VAL A 750 0.93 -38.62 -0.44
C VAL A 750 0.04 -39.81 -0.79
N ALA A 751 -0.98 -39.57 -1.61
CA ALA A 751 -1.88 -40.62 -2.10
C ALA A 751 -1.29 -41.27 -3.35
N ASN A 752 -1.07 -42.60 -3.29
CA ASN A 752 -0.66 -43.42 -4.42
C ASN A 752 -1.91 -43.96 -5.14
N ALA A 753 -2.64 -43.08 -5.82
CA ALA A 753 -3.88 -43.41 -6.53
C ALA A 753 -3.67 -43.46 -8.06
N PRO A 754 -4.39 -44.33 -8.80
CA PRO A 754 -4.33 -44.34 -10.26
C PRO A 754 -4.83 -43.01 -10.84
N ALA A 755 -4.25 -42.58 -11.97
CA ALA A 755 -4.47 -41.25 -12.54
C ALA A 755 -5.94 -40.93 -12.88
N SER A 756 -6.76 -41.94 -13.12
CA SER A 756 -8.23 -41.81 -13.30
C SER A 756 -8.96 -41.29 -12.05
N LEU A 757 -8.33 -41.38 -10.88
CA LEU A 757 -8.84 -40.86 -9.61
C LEU A 757 -8.17 -39.54 -9.20
N LEU A 758 -7.28 -38.95 -10.01
CA LEU A 758 -6.60 -37.69 -9.65
C LEU A 758 -6.85 -36.60 -10.71
N PRO A 759 -8.09 -36.06 -10.83
CA PRO A 759 -8.36 -34.89 -11.66
C PRO A 759 -7.50 -33.70 -11.22
N GLY A 760 -7.11 -32.83 -12.16
CA GLY A 760 -6.46 -31.55 -11.84
C GLY A 760 -4.97 -31.59 -11.47
N SER A 761 -4.38 -32.74 -11.12
CA SER A 761 -2.95 -32.81 -10.83
C SER A 761 -2.10 -32.42 -12.05
N ARG A 762 -1.26 -31.39 -11.91
CA ARG A 762 -0.33 -30.89 -12.95
C ARG A 762 0.85 -31.85 -13.15
N THR A 763 0.61 -33.06 -13.65
CA THR A 763 1.65 -34.07 -13.86
C THR A 763 2.55 -33.77 -15.07
N ARG A 764 3.84 -33.52 -14.80
CA ARG A 764 4.93 -33.76 -15.76
C ARG A 764 5.41 -35.22 -15.60
N GLY A 765 4.93 -36.11 -16.46
CA GLY A 765 5.50 -37.45 -16.65
C GLY A 765 5.00 -38.56 -15.71
N ASN A 766 5.31 -39.80 -16.09
CA ASN A 766 4.82 -41.07 -15.52
C ASN A 766 4.71 -41.14 -13.98
N GLY A 767 3.53 -41.54 -13.50
CA GLY A 767 3.25 -41.84 -12.09
C GLY A 767 2.46 -40.72 -11.40
N SER A 768 1.15 -40.92 -11.25
CA SER A 768 0.26 -39.95 -10.60
C SER A 768 0.34 -40.07 -9.07
N GLN A 769 1.25 -39.32 -8.45
CA GLN A 769 1.20 -39.08 -7.01
C GLN A 769 0.41 -37.80 -6.74
N GLY A 770 -0.65 -37.90 -5.93
CA GLY A 770 -1.36 -36.75 -5.38
C GLY A 770 -0.74 -36.38 -4.04
N VAL A 771 -0.22 -35.15 -3.90
CA VAL A 771 0.27 -34.63 -2.62
C VAL A 771 -0.82 -33.76 -2.02
N ALA A 772 -1.30 -34.14 -0.84
CA ALA A 772 -2.23 -33.38 -0.03
C ALA A 772 -1.57 -33.02 1.31
N THR A 773 -1.69 -31.76 1.74
CA THR A 773 -1.08 -31.23 2.98
C THR A 773 -2.18 -30.73 3.90
N SER A 774 -2.10 -31.05 5.19
CA SER A 774 -3.32 -31.13 6.02
C SER A 774 -3.19 -30.63 7.46
N LEU A 775 -2.00 -30.69 8.07
CA LEU A 775 -1.81 -30.45 9.50
C LEU A 775 -0.38 -29.97 9.78
N ALA A 776 -0.27 -28.95 10.63
CA ALA A 776 0.96 -28.58 11.30
C ALA A 776 0.81 -28.87 12.81
N ILE A 777 1.91 -29.21 13.46
CA ILE A 777 2.00 -29.31 14.92
C ILE A 777 3.21 -28.51 15.39
N ARG A 778 3.19 -28.08 16.65
CA ARG A 778 4.32 -27.36 17.25
C ARG A 778 5.00 -28.21 18.32
N VAL A 779 6.33 -28.15 18.39
CA VAL A 779 7.14 -28.83 19.41
C VAL A 779 7.97 -27.77 20.13
N GLU A 780 7.75 -27.56 21.43
CA GLU A 780 8.43 -26.51 22.20
C GLU A 780 8.74 -26.96 23.64
N GLU A 781 9.83 -26.44 24.22
CA GLU A 781 10.09 -26.54 25.66
C GLU A 781 9.30 -25.48 26.44
N TYR A 782 7.98 -25.65 26.52
CA TYR A 782 7.11 -24.69 27.21
C TYR A 782 6.96 -24.99 28.72
N ARG A 783 6.95 -23.92 29.53
CA ARG A 783 6.50 -23.91 30.93
C ARG A 783 5.18 -23.14 31.02
N LYS A 784 4.25 -23.60 31.86
CA LYS A 784 2.94 -22.96 32.02
C LYS A 784 3.10 -21.52 32.53
N PRO A 785 2.36 -20.53 31.96
CA PRO A 785 2.26 -19.20 32.54
C PRO A 785 1.76 -19.26 33.99
N GLU A 786 2.31 -18.41 34.87
CA GLU A 786 2.01 -18.45 36.31
C GLU A 786 0.96 -17.40 36.72
N PHE A 787 0.77 -16.35 35.92
CA PHE A 787 -0.28 -15.33 36.07
C PHE A 787 -0.92 -14.95 34.73
N GLU A 788 -2.04 -14.23 34.78
CA GLU A 788 -2.74 -13.63 33.65
C GLU A 788 -2.87 -12.11 33.84
N VAL A 789 -3.00 -11.39 32.73
CA VAL A 789 -3.14 -9.94 32.68
C VAL A 789 -4.41 -9.61 31.89
N GLU A 790 -5.25 -8.75 32.46
CA GLU A 790 -6.56 -8.38 31.95
C GLU A 790 -6.68 -6.86 31.86
N ILE A 791 -7.27 -6.36 30.76
CA ILE A 791 -7.46 -4.93 30.52
C ILE A 791 -8.96 -4.65 30.60
N LEU A 792 -9.37 -4.08 31.73
CA LEU A 792 -10.73 -3.64 32.02
C LEU A 792 -10.97 -2.28 31.33
N ALA A 793 -11.29 -2.36 30.04
CA ALA A 793 -11.85 -1.26 29.25
C ALA A 793 -13.31 -0.96 29.68
N PRO A 794 -13.89 0.19 29.29
CA PRO A 794 -15.31 0.44 29.50
C PRO A 794 -16.18 -0.59 28.76
N ASP A 795 -17.26 -1.06 29.40
CA ASP A 795 -18.19 -2.06 28.84
C ASP A 795 -19.02 -1.58 27.62
N ARG A 796 -18.81 -0.35 27.14
CA ARG A 796 -19.53 0.28 26.03
C ARG A 796 -18.62 1.26 25.29
N PRO A 797 -18.86 1.52 23.99
CA PRO A 797 -18.19 2.58 23.26
C PRO A 797 -18.39 3.95 23.93
N VAL A 798 -17.36 4.78 23.93
CA VAL A 798 -17.37 6.14 24.48
C VAL A 798 -17.72 7.16 23.40
N ALA A 799 -18.18 8.36 23.79
CA ALA A 799 -18.41 9.42 22.81
C ALA A 799 -17.08 10.05 22.37
N LEU A 800 -16.90 10.25 21.07
CA LEU A 800 -15.69 10.87 20.54
C LEU A 800 -15.53 12.30 21.06
N GLY A 801 -14.43 12.54 21.79
CA GLY A 801 -14.13 13.78 22.52
C GLY A 801 -14.03 13.63 24.04
N GLU A 802 -14.42 12.49 24.61
CA GLU A 802 -14.32 12.22 26.04
C GLU A 802 -12.95 11.62 26.43
N THR A 803 -12.60 11.69 27.71
CA THR A 803 -11.42 11.02 28.28
C THR A 803 -11.80 9.64 28.78
N VAL A 804 -11.17 8.60 28.24
CA VAL A 804 -11.39 7.20 28.64
C VAL A 804 -10.50 6.85 29.82
N LYS A 805 -11.00 6.05 30.76
CA LYS A 805 -10.20 5.40 31.80
C LYS A 805 -10.26 3.90 31.61
N ALA A 806 -9.12 3.27 31.32
CA ALA A 806 -8.98 1.81 31.28
C ALA A 806 -8.15 1.36 32.48
N ARG A 807 -8.51 0.22 33.08
CA ARG A 807 -7.76 -0.37 34.21
C ARG A 807 -7.05 -1.64 33.77
N ILE A 808 -5.83 -1.82 34.25
CA ILE A 808 -5.01 -3.00 34.00
C ILE A 808 -5.00 -3.80 35.30
N GLN A 809 -5.33 -5.08 35.23
CA GLN A 809 -5.31 -6.00 36.36
C GLN A 809 -4.38 -7.18 36.06
N ALA A 810 -3.51 -7.54 37.00
CA ALA A 810 -2.72 -8.78 36.91
C ALA A 810 -2.99 -9.68 38.12
N LYS A 811 -3.27 -10.96 37.84
CA LYS A 811 -3.66 -11.95 38.84
C LYS A 811 -3.02 -13.30 38.54
N TYR A 812 -2.48 -13.96 39.55
CA TYR A 812 -2.00 -15.34 39.43
C TYR A 812 -3.16 -16.28 39.08
N TYR A 813 -2.93 -17.37 38.35
CA TYR A 813 -4.00 -18.34 37.99
C TYR A 813 -4.68 -19.01 39.22
N PHE A 814 -4.09 -18.88 40.41
CA PHE A 814 -4.68 -19.30 41.69
C PHE A 814 -5.44 -18.18 42.43
N GLY A 815 -5.64 -17.02 41.81
CA GLY A 815 -6.54 -15.95 42.26
C GLY A 815 -5.91 -14.83 43.10
N ALA A 816 -4.61 -14.86 43.42
CA ALA A 816 -3.96 -13.77 44.13
C ALA A 816 -3.55 -12.62 43.18
N PRO A 817 -3.58 -11.35 43.62
CA PRO A 817 -3.08 -10.23 42.80
C PRO A 817 -1.56 -10.31 42.63
N VAL A 818 -1.06 -9.85 41.49
CA VAL A 818 0.38 -9.63 41.28
C VAL A 818 0.71 -8.23 41.81
N THR A 819 1.60 -8.12 42.80
CA THR A 819 2.02 -6.84 43.39
C THR A 819 3.44 -6.47 42.94
N ASP A 820 3.76 -5.17 42.95
CA ASP A 820 5.11 -4.64 42.65
C ASP A 820 5.64 -5.05 41.24
N ALA A 821 4.74 -5.18 40.27
CA ALA A 821 5.09 -5.44 38.87
C ALA A 821 5.16 -4.14 38.05
N GLU A 822 6.18 -4.05 37.21
CA GLU A 822 6.39 -2.97 36.24
C GLU A 822 5.47 -3.18 35.04
N VAL A 823 4.72 -2.14 34.64
CA VAL A 823 3.70 -2.22 33.58
C VAL A 823 4.01 -1.21 32.49
N THR A 824 4.41 -1.66 31.31
CA THR A 824 4.57 -0.78 30.14
C THR A 824 3.29 -0.77 29.33
N VAL A 825 2.70 0.40 29.09
CA VAL A 825 1.44 0.58 28.36
C VAL A 825 1.69 1.35 27.08
N LYS A 826 1.11 0.87 25.97
CA LYS A 826 1.15 1.50 24.65
C LYS A 826 -0.28 1.59 24.10
N VAL A 827 -0.71 2.77 23.68
CA VAL A 827 -2.05 3.01 23.12
C VAL A 827 -1.93 3.51 21.68
N GLU A 828 -2.57 2.82 20.74
CA GLU A 828 -2.56 3.16 19.31
C GLU A 828 -3.98 3.37 18.77
N ARG A 829 -4.23 4.45 18.02
CA ARG A 829 -5.50 4.76 17.37
C ARG A 829 -5.50 4.28 15.92
N SER A 830 -6.56 3.63 15.49
CA SER A 830 -6.88 3.37 14.08
C SER A 830 -8.32 3.80 13.76
N THR A 831 -8.59 4.15 12.51
CA THR A 831 -9.98 4.39 12.06
C THR A 831 -10.76 3.08 12.12
N TYR A 832 -11.85 3.07 12.88
CA TYR A 832 -12.75 1.93 13.02
C TYR A 832 -13.86 2.00 11.96
N ARG A 833 -14.10 0.89 11.27
CA ARG A 833 -15.15 0.77 10.23
C ARG A 833 -15.84 -0.58 10.32
N ASP A 834 -16.91 -0.64 11.12
CA ASP A 834 -17.78 -1.82 11.14
C ASP A 834 -18.86 -1.73 10.04
N ASN A 835 -18.58 -2.39 8.92
CA ASN A 835 -19.58 -2.72 7.91
C ASN A 835 -20.38 -3.92 8.41
N TYR A 836 -21.33 -3.66 9.31
CA TYR A 836 -22.18 -4.71 9.84
C TYR A 836 -22.96 -5.39 8.74
N TYR A 837 -23.06 -6.71 8.84
CA TYR A 837 -24.12 -7.45 8.19
C TYR A 837 -24.73 -8.42 9.19
N PRO A 838 -26.07 -8.54 9.24
CA PRO A 838 -26.72 -9.61 9.98
C PRO A 838 -26.16 -10.98 9.59
N VAL A 839 -25.74 -11.75 10.59
CA VAL A 839 -25.12 -13.06 10.41
C VAL A 839 -26.02 -13.97 9.59
N ALA A 840 -25.46 -14.56 8.53
CA ALA A 840 -26.15 -15.50 7.65
C ALA A 840 -25.45 -16.88 7.62
N PRO A 841 -26.18 -17.98 7.31
CA PRO A 841 -25.67 -19.35 7.48
C PRO A 841 -24.39 -19.70 6.70
N TYR A 842 -24.02 -18.90 5.70
CA TYR A 842 -22.88 -19.13 4.81
C TYR A 842 -21.81 -18.05 4.89
N ASP A 843 -21.81 -17.17 5.89
CA ASP A 843 -20.78 -16.13 6.08
C ASP A 843 -19.36 -16.72 6.23
N TRP A 844 -19.23 -17.95 6.74
CA TRP A 844 -17.95 -18.70 6.80
C TRP A 844 -17.38 -19.04 5.41
N CYS A 845 -18.25 -19.14 4.39
CA CYS A 845 -17.88 -19.47 3.02
C CYS A 845 -17.66 -18.21 2.18
N TYR A 846 -18.62 -17.26 2.23
CA TYR A 846 -18.67 -16.09 1.34
C TYR A 846 -18.33 -14.74 2.00
N GLY A 847 -18.03 -14.74 3.30
CA GLY A 847 -17.83 -13.52 4.09
C GLY A 847 -19.15 -12.87 4.54
N PRO A 848 -19.13 -12.06 5.62
CA PRO A 848 -20.29 -11.31 6.07
C PRO A 848 -20.85 -10.40 4.97
N GLY A 849 -22.17 -10.45 4.78
CA GLY A 849 -22.86 -9.57 3.83
C GLY A 849 -22.95 -10.06 2.40
N TYR A 850 -22.50 -11.28 2.08
CA TYR A 850 -22.59 -11.87 0.73
C TYR A 850 -23.97 -11.76 0.06
N TRP A 851 -25.03 -11.70 0.87
CA TRP A 851 -26.43 -11.63 0.47
C TRP A 851 -26.97 -10.20 0.25
N TRP A 852 -26.14 -9.17 0.44
CA TRP A 852 -26.59 -7.78 0.44
C TRP A 852 -27.05 -7.30 -0.93
N PHE A 853 -28.31 -6.87 -1.00
CA PHE A 853 -28.97 -6.52 -2.25
C PHE A 853 -28.76 -5.08 -2.72
N ALA A 854 -28.65 -4.12 -1.79
CA ALA A 854 -28.71 -2.70 -2.14
C ALA A 854 -27.39 -2.21 -2.76
N GLU A 855 -27.52 -1.33 -3.73
CA GLU A 855 -26.43 -0.54 -4.28
C GLU A 855 -26.24 0.76 -3.46
N ASP A 856 -25.01 1.28 -3.44
CA ASP A 856 -24.66 2.46 -2.65
C ASP A 856 -25.20 3.76 -3.30
N TYR A 857 -26.38 4.21 -2.88
CA TYR A 857 -27.00 5.48 -3.30
C TYR A 857 -26.32 6.73 -2.70
N VAL A 858 -24.98 6.84 -2.85
CA VAL A 858 -24.13 7.93 -2.34
C VAL A 858 -24.56 9.35 -2.76
N TRP A 859 -25.34 9.46 -3.85
CA TRP A 859 -25.89 10.72 -4.35
C TRP A 859 -27.17 11.17 -3.63
N TYR A 860 -27.77 10.31 -2.79
CA TYR A 860 -29.03 10.59 -2.12
C TYR A 860 -28.80 11.49 -0.88
N PRO A 861 -29.54 12.60 -0.71
CA PRO A 861 -29.38 13.49 0.45
C PRO A 861 -29.55 12.77 1.79
N GLY A 862 -28.60 12.95 2.70
CA GLY A 862 -28.62 12.28 4.01
C GLY A 862 -28.10 10.83 4.01
N TRP A 863 -27.84 10.20 2.86
CA TRP A 863 -27.41 8.79 2.80
C TRP A 863 -26.16 8.52 3.64
N LYS A 864 -25.21 9.46 3.67
CA LYS A 864 -24.01 9.32 4.52
C LYS A 864 -24.36 9.25 6.00
N GLN A 865 -25.42 9.89 6.46
CA GLN A 865 -25.82 9.96 7.86
C GLN A 865 -26.65 8.74 8.29
N TRP A 866 -27.62 8.30 7.47
CA TRP A 866 -28.54 7.21 7.84
C TRP A 866 -28.19 5.83 7.25
N ARG A 867 -27.10 5.70 6.47
CA ARG A 867 -26.68 4.42 5.89
C ARG A 867 -26.54 3.35 6.97
N GLY A 868 -27.27 2.24 6.80
CA GLY A 868 -27.06 1.04 7.59
C GLY A 868 -25.74 0.38 7.20
N CYS A 869 -25.76 -0.38 6.12
CA CYS A 869 -24.59 -1.11 5.61
C CYS A 869 -24.19 -0.54 4.24
N LEU A 870 -22.89 -0.51 3.96
CA LEU A 870 -22.40 -0.34 2.59
C LEU A 870 -22.66 -1.62 1.78
N ALA A 871 -22.57 -1.54 0.46
CA ALA A 871 -22.43 -2.75 -0.36
C ALA A 871 -21.07 -3.45 -0.06
N PRO A 872 -21.02 -4.80 0.02
CA PRO A 872 -19.77 -5.54 0.15
C PRO A 872 -18.83 -5.21 -1.01
N GLN A 873 -17.57 -4.88 -0.70
CA GLN A 873 -16.58 -4.65 -1.74
C GLN A 873 -16.10 -6.00 -2.30
N PRO A 874 -16.09 -6.20 -3.63
CA PRO A 874 -15.61 -7.46 -4.19
C PRO A 874 -14.11 -7.66 -4.01
N ASP A 875 -13.68 -8.87 -3.66
CA ASP A 875 -12.31 -9.26 -3.26
C ASP A 875 -11.17 -8.78 -4.18
N TRP A 876 -11.46 -8.54 -5.46
CA TRP A 876 -10.47 -8.09 -6.43
C TRP A 876 -10.21 -6.58 -6.42
N ARG A 877 -11.04 -5.78 -5.73
CA ARG A 877 -10.70 -4.40 -5.42
C ARG A 877 -9.73 -4.45 -4.25
N PRO A 878 -8.49 -3.94 -4.39
CA PRO A 878 -7.61 -3.83 -3.23
C PRO A 878 -8.31 -2.95 -2.20
N GLY A 879 -8.50 -3.48 -0.99
CA GLY A 879 -8.98 -2.68 0.13
C GLY A 879 -8.09 -1.45 0.24
N TRP A 880 -8.70 -0.26 0.28
CA TRP A 880 -7.97 0.98 0.52
C TRP A 880 -7.16 0.79 1.80
N GLY A 881 -5.83 0.83 1.68
CA GLY A 881 -4.93 0.31 2.71
C GLY A 881 -5.30 0.85 4.08
N MET A 882 -5.44 -0.04 5.06
CA MET A 882 -5.69 0.36 6.45
C MET A 882 -4.59 1.34 6.85
N GLU A 883 -5.00 2.47 7.43
CA GLU A 883 -4.06 3.46 7.91
C GLU A 883 -3.21 2.84 9.02
N PRO A 884 -1.87 3.01 9.00
CA PRO A 884 -1.03 2.48 10.06
C PRO A 884 -1.47 3.08 11.40
N PRO A 885 -1.57 2.29 12.48
CA PRO A 885 -2.00 2.80 13.78
C PRO A 885 -1.15 3.99 14.25
N GLU A 886 -1.81 5.05 14.72
CA GLU A 886 -1.17 6.23 15.29
C GLU A 886 -0.92 6.00 16.78
N LEU A 887 0.33 6.00 17.23
CA LEU A 887 0.66 5.98 18.65
C LEU A 887 0.08 7.24 19.32
N VAL A 888 -0.75 7.04 20.35
CA VAL A 888 -1.41 8.10 21.14
C VAL A 888 -0.69 8.32 22.47
N LEU A 889 -0.29 7.23 23.12
CA LEU A 889 0.31 7.22 24.45
C LEU A 889 1.28 6.05 24.60
N GLU A 890 2.40 6.27 25.28
CA GLU A 890 3.32 5.23 25.73
C GLU A 890 3.80 5.63 27.12
N GLN A 891 3.60 4.79 28.14
CA GLN A 891 3.85 5.14 29.54
C GLN A 891 4.21 3.90 30.38
N GLN A 892 5.13 4.06 31.33
CA GLN A 892 5.38 3.05 32.37
C GLN A 892 4.59 3.36 33.64
N LEU A 893 4.01 2.32 34.24
CA LEU A 893 3.19 2.32 35.45
C LEU A 893 3.69 1.22 36.41
N GLN A 894 3.24 1.27 37.66
CA GLN A 894 3.45 0.23 38.65
C GLN A 894 2.09 -0.28 39.14
N LEU A 895 1.95 -1.59 39.37
CA LEU A 895 0.74 -2.13 39.99
C LEU A 895 0.66 -1.74 41.47
N ASP A 896 -0.53 -1.36 41.92
CA ASP A 896 -0.80 -1.11 43.32
C ASP A 896 -0.89 -2.42 44.15
N SER A 897 -1.10 -2.28 45.47
CA SER A 897 -1.26 -3.41 46.39
C SER A 897 -2.48 -4.32 46.12
N THR A 898 -3.34 -3.97 45.17
CA THR A 898 -4.48 -4.76 44.69
C THR A 898 -4.25 -5.39 43.31
N GLY A 899 -3.08 -5.17 42.72
CA GLY A 899 -2.72 -5.65 41.39
C GLY A 899 -3.34 -4.82 40.26
N LEU A 900 -3.63 -3.54 40.52
CA LEU A 900 -4.27 -2.62 39.56
C LEU A 900 -3.36 -1.45 39.14
N ALA A 901 -3.51 -1.02 37.88
CA ALA A 901 -3.05 0.26 37.36
C ALA A 901 -4.14 0.92 36.51
N THR A 902 -4.10 2.23 36.30
CA THR A 902 -5.10 2.97 35.49
C THR A 902 -4.38 3.82 34.43
N VAL A 903 -4.89 3.78 33.19
CA VAL A 903 -4.43 4.62 32.08
C VAL A 903 -5.58 5.51 31.60
N GLU A 904 -5.28 6.78 31.31
CA GLU A 904 -6.24 7.76 30.77
C GLU A 904 -5.92 8.07 29.30
N ILE A 905 -6.94 8.03 28.44
CA ILE A 905 -6.80 8.20 26.99
C ILE A 905 -7.66 9.39 26.54
N ASP A 906 -7.03 10.42 25.98
CA ASP A 906 -7.71 11.60 25.45
C ASP A 906 -8.13 11.41 23.99
N THR A 907 -9.42 11.61 23.70
CA THR A 907 -9.98 11.50 22.34
C THR A 907 -10.33 12.85 21.70
N ALA A 908 -10.10 13.98 22.39
CA ALA A 908 -10.43 15.33 21.91
C ALA A 908 -9.71 15.70 20.60
N LEU A 909 -8.43 15.33 20.45
CA LEU A 909 -7.68 15.57 19.21
C LEU A 909 -8.25 14.77 18.03
N ALA A 910 -8.69 13.52 18.26
CA ALA A 910 -9.31 12.71 17.22
C ALA A 910 -10.66 13.31 16.78
N LYS A 911 -11.43 13.92 17.70
CA LYS A 911 -12.63 14.69 17.35
C LYS A 911 -12.32 15.91 16.47
N ALA A 912 -11.26 16.65 16.80
CA ALA A 912 -10.88 17.88 16.09
C ALA A 912 -10.36 17.61 14.66
N LEU A 913 -9.70 16.48 14.43
CA LEU A 913 -9.15 16.10 13.12
C LEU A 913 -10.08 15.20 12.30
N TYR A 914 -10.84 14.33 12.97
CA TYR A 914 -11.54 13.18 12.38
C TYR A 914 -12.94 12.96 12.95
N GLY A 915 -13.62 14.02 13.39
CA GLY A 915 -14.96 13.98 14.01
C GLY A 915 -16.11 13.52 13.12
N GLN A 916 -15.83 12.85 11.99
CA GLN A 916 -16.77 12.22 11.06
C GLN A 916 -16.42 10.73 10.82
N GLU A 917 -15.52 10.19 11.64
CA GLU A 917 -15.09 8.80 11.64
C GLU A 917 -15.18 8.21 13.05
N ASP A 918 -15.37 6.90 13.13
CA ASP A 918 -15.28 6.15 14.38
C ASP A 918 -13.82 5.70 14.59
N HIS A 919 -13.38 5.56 15.84
CA HIS A 919 -11.97 5.29 16.17
C HIS A 919 -11.84 4.10 17.12
N GLN A 920 -10.85 3.24 16.91
CA GLN A 920 -10.47 2.19 17.84
C GLN A 920 -9.11 2.53 18.45
N TYR A 921 -9.07 2.54 19.79
CA TYR A 921 -7.86 2.71 20.60
C TYR A 921 -7.44 1.35 21.12
N THR A 922 -6.40 0.77 20.51
CA THR A 922 -5.78 -0.48 20.93
C THR A 922 -4.82 -0.21 22.08
N ILE A 923 -4.99 -0.91 23.20
CA ILE A 923 -4.16 -0.81 24.40
C ILE A 923 -3.33 -2.10 24.50
N SER A 924 -2.03 -2.02 24.29
CA SER A 924 -1.08 -3.12 24.52
C SER A 924 -0.35 -2.88 25.83
N VAL A 925 -0.18 -3.93 26.63
CA VAL A 925 0.37 -3.86 27.99
C VAL A 925 1.34 -4.99 28.24
N ASP A 926 2.55 -4.66 28.67
CA ASP A 926 3.56 -5.62 29.12
C ASP A 926 3.73 -5.53 30.64
N VAL A 927 3.36 -6.59 31.37
CA VAL A 927 3.49 -6.68 32.83
C VAL A 927 4.68 -7.55 33.19
N ARG A 928 5.65 -7.00 33.92
CA ARG A 928 6.87 -7.68 34.36
C ARG A 928 6.86 -7.90 35.87
N ASP A 929 6.84 -9.17 36.27
CA ASP A 929 6.76 -9.56 37.69
C ASP A 929 8.14 -9.62 38.38
N SER A 930 8.13 -9.93 39.68
CA SER A 930 9.36 -10.12 40.47
C SER A 930 10.24 -11.29 40.01
N SER A 931 9.69 -12.27 39.26
CA SER A 931 10.49 -13.33 38.61
C SER A 931 11.21 -12.85 37.33
N ARG A 932 11.03 -11.56 36.97
CA ARG A 932 11.49 -10.88 35.76
C ARG A 932 10.87 -11.41 34.47
N ARG A 933 9.74 -12.12 34.55
CA ARG A 933 8.99 -12.56 33.37
C ARG A 933 8.02 -11.47 32.95
N THR A 934 7.98 -11.22 31.65
CA THR A 934 6.99 -10.33 31.03
C THR A 934 5.84 -11.16 30.49
N LEU A 935 4.60 -10.73 30.77
CA LEU A 935 3.41 -11.20 30.06
C LEU A 935 2.72 -10.01 29.40
N SER A 936 2.42 -10.18 28.11
CA SER A 936 1.75 -9.19 27.28
C SER A 936 0.24 -9.44 27.25
N ALA A 937 -0.56 -8.39 27.35
CA ALA A 937 -2.00 -8.38 27.12
C ALA A 937 -2.38 -7.26 26.16
N GLN A 938 -3.51 -7.44 25.48
CA GLN A 938 -4.05 -6.47 24.54
C GLN A 938 -5.56 -6.32 24.75
N GLY A 939 -6.02 -5.07 24.78
CA GLY A 939 -7.43 -4.70 24.85
C GLY A 939 -7.71 -3.57 23.86
N SER A 940 -8.97 -3.14 23.75
CA SER A 940 -9.30 -1.96 22.96
C SER A 940 -10.51 -1.22 23.49
N VAL A 941 -10.60 0.06 23.12
CA VAL A 941 -11.76 0.93 23.37
C VAL A 941 -12.21 1.51 22.03
N ILE A 942 -13.51 1.51 21.77
CA ILE A 942 -14.08 2.17 20.60
C ILE A 942 -14.61 3.54 21.02
N ALA A 943 -14.22 4.59 20.31
CA ALA A 943 -14.78 5.93 20.41
C ALA A 943 -15.67 6.20 19.20
N ALA A 944 -16.98 6.32 19.45
CA ALA A 944 -18.00 6.43 18.43
C ALA A 944 -18.32 7.89 18.09
N GLN A 945 -18.61 8.19 16.82
CA GLN A 945 -19.11 9.51 16.43
C GLN A 945 -20.60 9.70 16.81
N ASP A 946 -21.37 8.61 16.75
CA ASP A 946 -22.80 8.53 17.08
C ASP A 946 -23.00 7.59 18.29
N ALA A 947 -24.02 7.85 19.13
CA ALA A 947 -24.29 7.02 20.30
C ALA A 947 -24.57 5.54 19.96
N PHE A 948 -25.25 5.29 18.83
CA PHE A 948 -25.50 3.96 18.28
C PHE A 948 -25.83 4.06 16.78
N LYS A 949 -25.86 2.93 16.07
CA LYS A 949 -26.25 2.86 14.65
C LYS A 949 -27.44 1.92 14.43
N ILE A 950 -28.23 2.23 13.41
CA ILE A 950 -29.41 1.46 13.01
C ILE A 950 -29.19 0.86 11.62
N TYR A 951 -28.93 -0.44 11.59
CA TYR A 951 -28.74 -1.20 10.36
C TYR A 951 -30.10 -1.66 9.84
N SER A 952 -30.38 -1.38 8.56
CA SER A 952 -31.71 -1.53 7.95
C SER A 952 -31.60 -2.33 6.65
N TRP A 953 -32.44 -3.34 6.43
CA TRP A 953 -32.46 -4.15 5.21
C TRP A 953 -33.85 -4.77 4.94
N THR A 954 -34.00 -5.47 3.81
CA THR A 954 -35.24 -6.19 3.47
C THR A 954 -34.98 -7.65 3.07
N ASP A 955 -36.03 -8.50 3.01
CA ASP A 955 -35.90 -9.95 2.75
C ASP A 955 -35.44 -10.29 1.32
N ARG A 956 -35.77 -9.44 0.33
CA ARG A 956 -35.44 -9.57 -1.10
C ARG A 956 -34.81 -8.31 -1.67
N GLY A 957 -34.15 -8.45 -2.82
CA GLY A 957 -33.58 -7.30 -3.53
C GLY A 957 -34.59 -6.46 -4.33
N HIS A 958 -35.66 -7.07 -4.83
CA HIS A 958 -36.74 -6.36 -5.54
C HIS A 958 -38.08 -7.06 -5.36
N TYR A 959 -39.16 -6.29 -5.55
CA TYR A 959 -40.53 -6.72 -5.31
C TYR A 959 -41.42 -6.43 -6.51
N ARG A 960 -42.56 -7.10 -6.58
CA ARG A 960 -43.67 -6.84 -7.51
C ARG A 960 -44.88 -6.32 -6.73
N VAL A 961 -45.78 -5.61 -7.40
CA VAL A 961 -47.04 -5.18 -6.78
C VAL A 961 -47.82 -6.40 -6.28
N GLY A 962 -48.19 -6.38 -4.99
CA GLY A 962 -48.84 -7.49 -4.28
C GLY A 962 -47.88 -8.41 -3.51
N ASP A 963 -46.55 -8.24 -3.63
CA ASP A 963 -45.61 -8.98 -2.78
C ASP A 963 -45.67 -8.49 -1.31
N ARG A 964 -45.41 -9.41 -0.38
CA ARG A 964 -45.07 -9.13 1.03
C ARG A 964 -43.61 -8.70 1.11
N ILE A 965 -43.33 -7.70 1.94
CA ILE A 965 -42.00 -7.14 2.21
C ILE A 965 -41.76 -7.24 3.71
N GLU A 966 -40.60 -7.77 4.11
CA GLU A 966 -40.16 -7.75 5.51
C GLU A 966 -39.02 -6.74 5.65
N ALA A 967 -39.31 -5.60 6.28
CA ALA A 967 -38.33 -4.57 6.60
C ALA A 967 -37.74 -4.87 7.98
N HIS A 968 -36.44 -5.16 8.02
CA HIS A 968 -35.72 -5.50 9.24
C HIS A 968 -34.81 -4.35 9.67
N PHE A 969 -34.73 -4.14 10.97
CA PHE A 969 -33.89 -3.15 11.63
C PHE A 969 -33.15 -3.79 12.80
N ARG A 970 -31.87 -3.44 12.99
CA ARG A 970 -31.13 -3.73 14.22
C ARG A 970 -30.38 -2.49 14.70
N ALA A 971 -30.75 -2.00 15.88
CA ALA A 971 -30.10 -0.90 16.57
C ALA A 971 -29.06 -1.46 17.56
N ARG A 972 -27.82 -0.97 17.44
CA ARG A 972 -26.69 -1.45 18.25
C ARG A 972 -25.57 -0.41 18.32
N MET A 973 -24.77 -0.48 19.38
CA MET A 973 -23.53 0.28 19.51
C MET A 973 -22.42 -0.35 18.65
N LEU A 974 -21.26 0.30 18.53
CA LEU A 974 -20.15 -0.13 17.66
C LEU A 974 -19.44 -1.43 18.12
N ASP A 975 -19.74 -1.90 19.33
CA ASP A 975 -19.27 -3.16 19.94
C ASP A 975 -20.24 -4.34 19.73
N ASP A 976 -21.24 -4.20 18.85
CA ASP A 976 -22.40 -5.10 18.65
C ASP A 976 -23.42 -5.15 19.82
N SER A 977 -23.21 -4.39 20.91
CA SER A 977 -24.15 -4.35 22.03
C SER A 977 -25.53 -3.81 21.60
N PRO A 978 -26.64 -4.49 21.93
CA PRO A 978 -27.97 -4.15 21.43
C PRO A 978 -28.55 -2.89 22.08
N VAL A 979 -29.32 -2.11 21.32
CA VAL A 979 -29.99 -0.89 21.81
C VAL A 979 -31.51 -1.07 21.84
N VAL A 980 -32.06 -1.06 23.05
CA VAL A 980 -33.50 -1.06 23.32
C VAL A 980 -34.01 0.37 23.32
N GLY A 981 -34.95 0.69 22.44
CA GLY A 981 -35.51 2.03 22.27
C GLY A 981 -36.94 2.01 21.73
N ARG A 982 -37.56 3.18 21.66
CA ARG A 982 -38.91 3.40 21.10
C ARG A 982 -38.85 4.40 19.96
N GLY A 983 -39.74 4.29 18.99
CA GLY A 983 -39.63 5.06 17.76
C GLY A 983 -40.77 4.86 16.78
N THR A 984 -40.50 5.22 15.53
CA THR A 984 -41.45 5.11 14.41
C THR A 984 -40.76 4.53 13.17
N ILE A 985 -41.38 3.54 12.54
CA ILE A 985 -41.02 3.08 11.20
C ILE A 985 -41.89 3.82 10.19
N ASP A 986 -41.28 4.65 9.36
CA ASP A 986 -41.92 5.35 8.25
C ASP A 986 -41.65 4.61 6.94
N LEU A 987 -42.70 4.38 6.15
CA LEU A 987 -42.56 4.06 4.73
C LEU A 987 -42.74 5.36 3.93
N LEU A 988 -41.70 5.77 3.21
CA LEU A 988 -41.70 6.97 2.38
C LEU A 988 -41.65 6.57 0.91
N ARG A 989 -42.59 7.08 0.11
CA ARG A 989 -42.52 7.02 -1.35
C ARG A 989 -41.60 8.11 -1.85
N ILE A 990 -40.71 7.75 -2.77
CA ILE A 990 -39.76 8.69 -3.38
C ILE A 990 -40.32 9.12 -4.74
N THR A 991 -40.31 10.43 -4.98
CA THR A 991 -40.55 11.05 -6.29
C THR A 991 -39.38 11.97 -6.64
N TYR A 992 -39.21 12.32 -7.91
CA TYR A 992 -38.09 13.15 -8.37
C TYR A 992 -38.60 14.42 -9.05
N ASP A 993 -37.96 15.55 -8.75
CA ASP A 993 -38.22 16.82 -9.42
C ASP A 993 -37.50 16.94 -10.77
N GLU A 994 -37.67 18.07 -11.46
CA GLU A 994 -37.02 18.35 -12.76
C GLU A 994 -35.48 18.38 -12.69
N ARG A 995 -34.90 18.55 -11.48
CA ARG A 995 -33.46 18.51 -11.20
C ARG A 995 -33.01 17.15 -10.65
N LEU A 996 -33.87 16.12 -10.76
CA LEU A 996 -33.72 14.77 -10.24
C LEU A 996 -33.50 14.69 -8.72
N GLN A 997 -33.83 15.74 -7.96
CA GLN A 997 -33.74 15.70 -6.50
C GLN A 997 -34.89 14.88 -5.91
N PRO A 998 -34.62 14.00 -4.92
CA PRO A 998 -35.66 13.20 -4.31
C PRO A 998 -36.57 14.06 -3.41
N GLN A 999 -37.87 13.88 -3.58
CA GLN A 999 -38.92 14.38 -2.71
C GLN A 999 -39.60 13.18 -2.03
N GLU A 1000 -39.67 13.21 -0.71
CA GLU A 1000 -40.19 12.12 0.11
C GLU A 1000 -41.63 12.40 0.58
N GLN A 1001 -42.53 11.45 0.36
CA GLN A 1001 -43.88 11.47 0.91
C GLN A 1001 -44.07 10.28 1.85
N VAL A 1002 -44.36 10.51 3.13
CA VAL A 1002 -44.77 9.43 4.05
C VAL A 1002 -46.10 8.86 3.58
N VAL A 1003 -46.15 7.56 3.29
CA VAL A 1003 -47.36 6.84 2.85
C VAL A 1003 -47.89 5.85 3.89
N ALA A 1004 -47.04 5.41 4.82
CA ALA A 1004 -47.43 4.71 6.05
C ALA A 1004 -46.44 5.02 7.18
N SER A 1005 -46.89 4.92 8.43
CA SER A 1005 -46.05 5.06 9.62
C SER A 1005 -46.56 4.14 10.72
N PHE A 1006 -45.65 3.47 11.41
CA PHE A 1006 -45.93 2.42 12.39
C PHE A 1006 -45.16 2.71 13.69
N PRO A 1007 -45.76 2.52 14.87
CA PRO A 1007 -45.02 2.58 16.13
C PRO A 1007 -44.01 1.42 16.19
N ALA A 1008 -42.78 1.71 16.60
CA ALA A 1008 -41.71 0.72 16.67
C ALA A 1008 -41.07 0.68 18.05
N GLN A 1009 -40.67 -0.50 18.48
CA GLN A 1009 -39.88 -0.73 19.68
C GLN A 1009 -38.91 -1.88 19.38
N THR A 1010 -37.64 -1.71 19.72
CA THR A 1010 -36.65 -2.79 19.58
C THR A 1010 -36.75 -3.79 20.73
N ASP A 1011 -36.50 -5.06 20.43
CA ASP A 1011 -36.44 -6.15 21.39
C ASP A 1011 -35.12 -6.12 22.22
N PRO A 1012 -34.91 -7.02 23.20
CA PRO A 1012 -33.67 -7.09 23.99
C PRO A 1012 -32.40 -7.38 23.16
N GLN A 1013 -32.54 -7.81 21.91
CA GLN A 1013 -31.47 -8.05 20.94
C GLN A 1013 -31.27 -6.85 20.00
N GLY A 1014 -31.98 -5.73 20.24
CA GLY A 1014 -31.92 -4.50 19.46
C GLY A 1014 -32.66 -4.59 18.12
N GLN A 1015 -33.45 -5.64 17.89
CA GLN A 1015 -34.08 -5.92 16.60
C GLN A 1015 -35.52 -5.41 16.54
N CYS A 1016 -35.96 -5.04 15.34
CA CYS A 1016 -37.35 -4.72 15.03
C CYS A 1016 -37.64 -5.17 13.59
N VAL A 1017 -38.81 -5.78 13.35
CA VAL A 1017 -39.25 -6.22 12.02
C VAL A 1017 -40.64 -5.67 11.75
N GLN A 1018 -40.84 -5.09 10.56
CA GLN A 1018 -42.12 -4.58 10.10
C GLN A 1018 -42.50 -5.24 8.78
N GLU A 1019 -43.65 -5.90 8.77
CA GLU A 1019 -44.27 -6.41 7.54
C GLU A 1019 -44.95 -5.25 6.79
N LEU A 1020 -44.72 -5.17 5.48
CA LEU A 1020 -45.32 -4.21 4.57
C LEU A 1020 -45.92 -4.94 3.35
N THR A 1021 -46.91 -4.33 2.70
CA THR A 1021 -47.48 -4.84 1.44
C THR A 1021 -47.11 -3.92 0.29
N ALA A 1022 -46.69 -4.50 -0.84
CA ALA A 1022 -46.29 -3.78 -2.03
C ALA A 1022 -47.50 -3.26 -2.84
N ASP A 1023 -48.36 -2.43 -2.24
CA ASP A 1023 -49.66 -2.03 -2.81
C ASP A 1023 -49.56 -1.25 -4.13
N ARG A 1024 -48.46 -0.51 -4.32
CA ARG A 1024 -48.23 0.36 -5.48
C ARG A 1024 -46.79 0.30 -5.91
N GLY A 1025 -46.59 0.31 -7.22
CA GLY A 1025 -45.26 0.42 -7.79
C GLY A 1025 -44.59 1.78 -7.50
N GLY A 1026 -43.27 1.74 -7.38
CA GLY A 1026 -42.41 2.91 -7.23
C GLY A 1026 -41.09 2.59 -6.53
N GLN A 1027 -40.31 3.62 -6.27
CA GLN A 1027 -39.14 3.58 -5.38
C GLN A 1027 -39.55 4.07 -3.98
N TYR A 1028 -39.08 3.37 -2.95
CA TYR A 1028 -39.44 3.62 -1.56
C TYR A 1028 -38.21 3.66 -0.67
N ARG A 1029 -38.26 4.49 0.37
CA ARG A 1029 -37.36 4.45 1.51
C ARG A 1029 -38.15 3.96 2.71
N VAL A 1030 -37.73 2.87 3.35
CA VAL A 1030 -38.20 2.52 4.69
C VAL A 1030 -37.18 3.02 5.70
N ARG A 1031 -37.66 3.64 6.78
CA ARG A 1031 -36.85 4.29 7.79
C ARG A 1031 -37.32 3.91 9.19
N LEU A 1032 -36.39 3.59 10.08
CA LEU A 1032 -36.62 3.62 11.52
C LEU A 1032 -35.98 4.88 12.11
N ARG A 1033 -36.77 5.67 12.85
CA ARG A 1033 -36.26 6.67 13.80
C ARG A 1033 -36.45 6.11 15.20
N LEU A 1034 -35.36 5.90 15.94
CA LEU A 1034 -35.37 5.30 17.27
C LEU A 1034 -34.78 6.27 18.29
N GLN A 1035 -35.43 6.37 19.45
CA GLN A 1035 -34.92 7.04 20.64
C GLN A 1035 -34.51 6.01 21.69
N ASP A 1036 -33.29 6.12 22.22
CA ASP A 1036 -32.79 5.25 23.31
C ASP A 1036 -33.24 5.74 24.70
N ALA A 1037 -32.81 5.02 25.74
CA ALA A 1037 -33.12 5.36 27.14
C ALA A 1037 -32.37 6.61 27.66
N ALA A 1038 -31.39 7.14 26.92
CA ALA A 1038 -30.65 8.36 27.20
C ALA A 1038 -31.11 9.54 26.32
N GLU A 1039 -32.28 9.41 25.70
CA GLU A 1039 -32.93 10.37 24.81
C GLU A 1039 -32.22 10.65 23.47
N HIS A 1040 -31.12 9.94 23.15
CA HIS A 1040 -30.46 10.05 21.84
C HIS A 1040 -31.39 9.53 20.73
N THR A 1041 -31.51 10.28 19.64
CA THR A 1041 -32.33 9.91 18.49
C THR A 1041 -31.47 9.63 17.27
N VAL A 1042 -31.58 8.43 16.70
CA VAL A 1042 -30.84 7.98 15.51
C VAL A 1042 -31.81 7.56 14.39
N GLU A 1043 -31.42 7.79 13.14
CA GLU A 1043 -32.14 7.41 11.94
C GLU A 1043 -31.37 6.33 11.16
N GLY A 1044 -32.02 5.19 10.87
CA GLY A 1044 -31.54 4.20 9.92
C GLY A 1044 -32.54 4.00 8.80
N ALA A 1045 -32.08 3.87 7.55
CA ALA A 1045 -32.98 3.69 6.43
C ALA A 1045 -32.41 2.80 5.31
N TYR A 1046 -33.32 2.28 4.48
CA TYR A 1046 -33.04 1.41 3.34
C TYR A 1046 -33.92 1.80 2.15
N ILE A 1047 -33.35 1.80 0.93
CA ILE A 1047 -34.07 2.11 -0.32
C ILE A 1047 -34.30 0.83 -1.11
N PHE A 1048 -35.51 0.62 -1.59
CA PHE A 1048 -35.89 -0.54 -2.43
C PHE A 1048 -36.87 -0.15 -3.53
N THR A 1049 -37.10 -1.07 -4.49
CA THR A 1049 -38.04 -0.86 -5.59
C THR A 1049 -39.15 -1.91 -5.65
N VAL A 1050 -40.36 -1.44 -5.97
CA VAL A 1050 -41.54 -2.26 -6.25
C VAL A 1050 -41.93 -2.08 -7.72
N ARG A 1051 -41.86 -3.15 -8.52
CA ARG A 1051 -42.24 -3.14 -9.94
C ARG A 1051 -43.74 -3.41 -10.11
N GLY A 1052 -44.39 -2.69 -11.02
CA GLY A 1052 -45.83 -2.78 -11.27
C GLY A 1052 -46.17 -2.48 -12.74
N PRO A 1053 -47.33 -2.94 -13.22
CA PRO A 1053 -47.76 -2.72 -14.60
C PRO A 1053 -47.97 -1.23 -14.90
N GLY A 1054 -47.56 -0.78 -16.09
CA GLY A 1054 -47.76 0.58 -16.58
C GLY A 1054 -46.85 1.67 -15.98
N MET A 1055 -45.84 1.29 -15.18
CA MET A 1055 -44.90 2.27 -14.62
C MET A 1055 -43.85 2.75 -15.63
N ALA A 1056 -43.46 4.02 -15.49
CA ALA A 1056 -42.56 4.69 -16.41
C ALA A 1056 -41.17 4.90 -15.82
N GLY A 1057 -40.18 5.16 -16.68
CA GLY A 1057 -38.80 5.43 -16.24
C GLY A 1057 -38.63 6.64 -15.29
N LYS A 1058 -39.60 7.56 -15.21
CA LYS A 1058 -39.53 8.72 -14.29
C LYS A 1058 -39.76 8.36 -12.82
N ASP A 1059 -40.39 7.22 -12.55
CA ASP A 1059 -40.80 6.82 -11.19
C ASP A 1059 -39.64 6.16 -10.40
N PHE A 1060 -38.44 6.14 -10.99
CA PHE A 1060 -37.23 5.53 -10.43
C PHE A 1060 -35.96 6.34 -10.77
N ARG A 1061 -35.00 6.38 -9.84
CA ARG A 1061 -33.61 6.78 -10.07
C ARG A 1061 -32.69 5.68 -9.54
N TYR A 1062 -32.11 4.93 -10.47
CA TYR A 1062 -31.09 3.92 -10.22
C TYR A 1062 -29.69 4.56 -10.28
N ALA A 1063 -28.66 3.81 -9.88
CA ALA A 1063 -27.28 4.06 -10.27
C ALA A 1063 -27.08 3.84 -11.79
N GLY A 1064 -25.83 3.98 -12.27
CA GLY A 1064 -25.51 3.83 -13.70
C GLY A 1064 -25.89 2.47 -14.29
N LEU A 1065 -25.69 1.40 -13.53
CA LEU A 1065 -26.17 0.06 -13.83
C LEU A 1065 -26.21 -0.74 -12.53
N GLU A 1066 -27.32 -1.44 -12.27
CA GLU A 1066 -27.55 -2.26 -11.08
C GLU A 1066 -27.92 -3.69 -11.50
N LEU A 1067 -27.46 -4.67 -10.71
CA LEU A 1067 -27.73 -6.10 -10.90
C LEU A 1067 -28.21 -6.69 -9.58
N THR A 1068 -29.52 -6.80 -9.42
CA THR A 1068 -30.15 -7.08 -8.11
C THR A 1068 -30.89 -8.43 -8.13
N PRO A 1069 -30.41 -9.45 -7.41
CA PRO A 1069 -31.09 -10.75 -7.33
C PRO A 1069 -32.37 -10.68 -6.47
N ASP A 1070 -33.31 -11.60 -6.67
CA ASP A 1070 -34.52 -11.70 -5.84
C ASP A 1070 -34.26 -12.36 -4.48
N LYS A 1071 -33.40 -13.39 -4.43
CA LYS A 1071 -33.03 -14.13 -3.20
C LYS A 1071 -31.56 -13.96 -2.83
N LYS A 1072 -31.29 -14.18 -1.53
CA LYS A 1072 -29.96 -14.16 -0.89
C LYS A 1072 -29.00 -15.23 -1.42
N HIS A 1073 -29.53 -16.39 -1.80
CA HIS A 1073 -28.80 -17.55 -2.33
C HIS A 1073 -29.81 -18.51 -3.00
N TYR A 1074 -29.30 -19.48 -3.77
CA TYR A 1074 -30.11 -20.40 -4.58
C TYR A 1074 -29.65 -21.84 -4.43
N ALA A 1075 -30.59 -22.79 -4.48
CA ALA A 1075 -30.29 -24.21 -4.64
C ALA A 1075 -30.21 -24.61 -6.14
N PRO A 1076 -29.45 -25.66 -6.50
CA PRO A 1076 -29.55 -26.28 -7.82
C PRO A 1076 -31.01 -26.65 -8.16
N GLY A 1077 -31.44 -26.34 -9.37
CA GLY A 1077 -32.83 -26.51 -9.82
C GLY A 1077 -33.72 -25.27 -9.66
N GLU A 1078 -33.28 -24.24 -8.92
CA GLU A 1078 -33.95 -22.94 -8.88
C GLU A 1078 -33.56 -22.03 -10.07
N SER A 1079 -34.28 -20.93 -10.24
CA SER A 1079 -33.95 -19.84 -11.18
C SER A 1079 -33.75 -18.53 -10.44
N VAL A 1080 -32.67 -17.81 -10.77
CA VAL A 1080 -32.45 -16.41 -10.37
C VAL A 1080 -33.40 -15.51 -11.16
N GLN A 1081 -34.14 -14.62 -10.50
CA GLN A 1081 -34.90 -13.55 -11.14
C GLN A 1081 -34.08 -12.25 -11.02
N LEU A 1082 -33.02 -12.13 -11.82
CA LEU A 1082 -32.08 -11.01 -11.73
C LEU A 1082 -32.69 -9.73 -12.32
N GLN A 1083 -32.98 -8.74 -11.49
CA GLN A 1083 -33.32 -7.40 -11.96
C GLN A 1083 -32.07 -6.74 -12.55
N ILE A 1084 -32.21 -6.22 -13.77
CA ILE A 1084 -31.19 -5.44 -14.47
C ILE A 1084 -31.77 -4.06 -14.66
N ALA A 1085 -31.17 -3.06 -14.01
CA ALA A 1085 -31.69 -1.69 -13.97
C ALA A 1085 -30.62 -0.67 -14.35
N ALA A 1086 -31.02 0.38 -15.05
CA ALA A 1086 -30.15 1.49 -15.45
C ALA A 1086 -30.88 2.80 -15.23
N ASN A 1087 -30.16 3.90 -15.00
CA ASN A 1087 -30.81 5.21 -14.84
C ASN A 1087 -31.36 5.80 -16.16
N ARG A 1088 -31.31 5.03 -17.26
CA ARG A 1088 -31.82 5.39 -18.59
C ARG A 1088 -32.82 4.37 -19.12
N GLY A 1089 -33.95 4.85 -19.63
CA GLY A 1089 -35.11 4.02 -19.99
C GLY A 1089 -35.01 3.26 -21.31
N ASP A 1090 -34.12 3.66 -22.22
CA ASP A 1090 -33.84 3.00 -23.50
C ASP A 1090 -32.43 2.39 -23.57
N ALA A 1091 -31.81 2.12 -22.41
CA ALA A 1091 -30.45 1.60 -22.36
C ALA A 1091 -30.34 0.21 -23.03
N LEU A 1092 -29.26 0.02 -23.78
CA LEU A 1092 -28.87 -1.28 -24.32
C LEU A 1092 -27.81 -1.90 -23.41
N VAL A 1093 -28.10 -3.07 -22.83
CA VAL A 1093 -27.25 -3.72 -21.83
C VAL A 1093 -26.63 -5.00 -22.41
N ALA A 1094 -25.31 -5.15 -22.28
CA ALA A 1094 -24.58 -6.37 -22.58
C ALA A 1094 -24.41 -7.20 -21.30
N VAL A 1095 -24.97 -8.42 -21.25
CA VAL A 1095 -24.95 -9.29 -20.06
C VAL A 1095 -24.13 -10.55 -20.30
N PHE A 1096 -23.16 -10.80 -19.43
CA PHE A 1096 -22.26 -11.94 -19.43
C PHE A 1096 -22.60 -12.83 -18.23
N VAL A 1097 -23.15 -14.02 -18.50
CA VAL A 1097 -23.58 -14.97 -17.46
C VAL A 1097 -22.53 -16.07 -17.31
N ARG A 1098 -22.02 -16.30 -16.09
CA ARG A 1098 -20.93 -17.24 -15.75
C ARG A 1098 -19.54 -16.91 -16.36
N PRO A 1099 -19.07 -15.64 -16.39
CA PRO A 1099 -17.66 -15.36 -16.61
C PRO A 1099 -16.84 -15.83 -15.40
N VAL A 1100 -15.57 -16.19 -15.61
CA VAL A 1100 -14.66 -16.72 -14.58
C VAL A 1100 -13.24 -16.23 -14.88
N ASP A 1101 -12.51 -15.72 -13.89
CA ASP A 1101 -11.15 -15.14 -14.03
C ASP A 1101 -10.95 -14.23 -15.27
N GLY A 1102 -11.91 -13.33 -15.53
CA GLY A 1102 -11.81 -12.44 -16.69
C GLY A 1102 -11.93 -13.13 -18.05
N ALA A 1103 -12.29 -14.42 -18.11
CA ALA A 1103 -12.69 -15.13 -19.32
C ALA A 1103 -14.22 -15.10 -19.46
N TYR A 1104 -14.71 -14.48 -20.53
CA TYR A 1104 -16.14 -14.23 -20.75
C TYR A 1104 -16.74 -15.15 -21.83
N PRO A 1105 -17.99 -15.59 -21.67
CA PRO A 1105 -18.81 -16.11 -22.77
C PRO A 1105 -19.28 -14.97 -23.69
N ALA A 1106 -19.97 -15.30 -24.78
CA ALA A 1106 -20.63 -14.30 -25.61
C ALA A 1106 -21.73 -13.55 -24.81
N PRO A 1107 -21.89 -12.22 -25.01
CA PRO A 1107 -22.92 -11.44 -24.31
C PRO A 1107 -24.33 -11.76 -24.79
N ARG A 1108 -25.29 -11.70 -23.87
CA ARG A 1108 -26.72 -11.53 -24.17
C ARG A 1108 -27.03 -10.04 -24.22
N TRP A 1109 -27.62 -9.57 -25.31
CA TRP A 1109 -28.03 -8.17 -25.46
C TRP A 1109 -29.47 -7.98 -25.02
N LEU A 1110 -29.70 -7.05 -24.10
CA LEU A 1110 -31.02 -6.71 -23.59
C LEU A 1110 -31.28 -5.22 -23.88
N GLN A 1111 -32.26 -4.95 -24.74
CA GLN A 1111 -32.83 -3.62 -24.87
C GLN A 1111 -33.81 -3.42 -23.71
N LEU A 1112 -33.63 -2.38 -22.90
CA LEU A 1112 -34.63 -2.03 -21.90
C LEU A 1112 -35.79 -1.25 -22.57
N GLU A 1113 -37.02 -1.57 -22.17
CA GLU A 1113 -38.26 -0.86 -22.55
C GLU A 1113 -38.64 0.26 -21.57
N ASN A 1114 -38.00 0.24 -20.39
CA ASN A 1114 -38.14 1.15 -19.25
C ASN A 1114 -36.81 1.14 -18.48
N LYS A 1115 -36.70 1.76 -17.31
CA LYS A 1115 -35.43 1.74 -16.54
C LYS A 1115 -35.02 0.37 -15.96
N SER A 1116 -35.86 -0.67 -16.00
CA SER A 1116 -35.45 -2.02 -15.55
C SER A 1116 -36.20 -3.18 -16.21
N THR A 1117 -35.50 -4.30 -16.37
CA THR A 1117 -36.04 -5.61 -16.78
C THR A 1117 -35.64 -6.70 -15.78
N VAL A 1118 -36.16 -7.92 -15.94
CA VAL A 1118 -35.76 -9.10 -15.17
C VAL A 1118 -35.29 -10.19 -16.13
N LEU A 1119 -34.07 -10.70 -15.91
CA LEU A 1119 -33.50 -11.82 -16.64
C LEU A 1119 -33.57 -13.08 -15.77
N GLU A 1120 -34.25 -14.11 -16.28
CA GLU A 1120 -34.24 -15.43 -15.65
C GLU A 1120 -32.95 -16.19 -15.97
N ILE A 1121 -32.30 -16.74 -14.94
CA ILE A 1121 -31.09 -17.56 -15.07
C ILE A 1121 -31.28 -18.86 -14.26
N PRO A 1122 -31.44 -20.03 -14.91
CA PRO A 1122 -31.53 -21.30 -14.18
C PRO A 1122 -30.19 -21.64 -13.52
N VAL A 1123 -30.23 -22.26 -12.35
CA VAL A 1123 -29.08 -22.67 -11.52
C VAL A 1123 -28.94 -24.20 -11.57
N GLY A 1124 -27.75 -24.70 -11.88
CA GLY A 1124 -27.43 -26.13 -11.89
C GLY A 1124 -26.36 -26.52 -10.87
N GLU A 1125 -26.11 -27.82 -10.68
CA GLU A 1125 -25.06 -28.31 -9.76
C GLU A 1125 -23.68 -27.74 -10.08
N ALA A 1126 -23.35 -27.60 -11.37
CA ALA A 1126 -22.08 -27.03 -11.83
C ALA A 1126 -21.91 -25.53 -11.49
N ASP A 1127 -22.95 -24.86 -10.99
CA ASP A 1127 -22.88 -23.48 -10.50
C ASP A 1127 -22.47 -23.40 -9.02
N GLN A 1128 -22.44 -24.51 -8.27
CA GLN A 1128 -21.86 -24.54 -6.92
C GLN A 1128 -20.35 -24.23 -6.99
N PRO A 1129 -19.78 -23.41 -6.08
CA PRO A 1129 -20.44 -22.78 -4.93
C PRO A 1129 -21.00 -21.37 -5.27
N ASN A 1130 -20.61 -20.80 -6.40
CA ASN A 1130 -21.01 -19.47 -6.85
C ASN A 1130 -20.80 -19.31 -8.37
N PHE A 1131 -21.51 -18.36 -8.98
CA PHE A 1131 -21.19 -17.88 -10.33
C PHE A 1131 -21.46 -16.39 -10.47
N PHE A 1132 -20.75 -15.74 -11.39
CA PHE A 1132 -20.90 -14.30 -11.61
C PHE A 1132 -21.89 -14.00 -12.74
N VAL A 1133 -22.48 -12.81 -12.66
CA VAL A 1133 -23.06 -12.11 -13.79
C VAL A 1133 -22.41 -10.74 -13.87
N GLU A 1134 -21.78 -10.44 -15.00
CA GLU A 1134 -21.31 -9.08 -15.30
C GLU A 1134 -22.22 -8.47 -16.36
N ALA A 1135 -22.53 -7.19 -16.22
CA ALA A 1135 -23.18 -6.42 -17.27
C ALA A 1135 -22.49 -5.07 -17.48
N TYR A 1136 -22.61 -4.54 -18.69
CA TYR A 1136 -22.29 -3.13 -18.97
C TYR A 1136 -23.33 -2.47 -19.87
N THR A 1137 -23.42 -1.15 -19.77
CA THR A 1137 -24.13 -0.27 -20.71
C THR A 1137 -23.37 1.04 -20.86
N ILE A 1138 -23.70 1.80 -21.89
CA ILE A 1138 -23.10 3.10 -22.20
C ILE A 1138 -24.25 4.09 -22.39
N TYR A 1139 -24.18 5.23 -21.73
CA TYR A 1139 -24.99 6.39 -22.06
C TYR A 1139 -24.41 7.67 -21.42
N ASP A 1140 -24.88 8.83 -21.87
CA ASP A 1140 -24.55 10.17 -21.36
C ASP A 1140 -23.05 10.51 -21.31
N GLY A 1141 -22.21 9.77 -22.06
CA GLY A 1141 -20.75 9.88 -22.08
C GLY A 1141 -20.02 8.98 -21.08
N GLU A 1142 -20.73 8.11 -20.37
CA GLU A 1142 -20.17 7.22 -19.34
C GLU A 1142 -20.28 5.74 -19.72
N PHE A 1143 -19.37 4.94 -19.15
CA PHE A 1143 -19.40 3.49 -19.23
C PHE A 1143 -19.78 2.94 -17.86
N HIS A 1144 -21.00 2.40 -17.75
CA HIS A 1144 -21.51 1.82 -16.53
C HIS A 1144 -21.35 0.30 -16.58
N SER A 1145 -20.74 -0.28 -15.56
CA SER A 1145 -20.58 -1.73 -15.43
C SER A 1145 -20.85 -2.19 -14.01
N ALA A 1146 -21.58 -3.29 -13.88
CA ALA A 1146 -21.89 -3.93 -12.61
C ALA A 1146 -21.50 -5.41 -12.67
N VAL A 1147 -21.03 -5.95 -11.55
CA VAL A 1147 -20.83 -7.38 -11.37
C VAL A 1147 -21.61 -7.80 -10.13
N ARG A 1148 -22.39 -8.86 -10.28
CA ARG A 1148 -23.09 -9.50 -9.17
C ARG A 1148 -22.64 -10.94 -9.08
N GLU A 1149 -22.24 -11.34 -7.89
CA GLU A 1149 -22.06 -12.74 -7.56
C GLU A 1149 -23.43 -13.37 -7.23
N ILE A 1150 -23.66 -14.57 -7.73
CA ILE A 1150 -24.82 -15.40 -7.42
C ILE A 1150 -24.33 -16.59 -6.59
N ILE A 1151 -24.94 -16.72 -5.42
CA ILE A 1151 -24.46 -17.57 -4.33
C ILE A 1151 -25.25 -18.89 -4.35
N VAL A 1152 -24.53 -20.01 -4.47
CA VAL A 1152 -25.11 -21.35 -4.65
C VAL A 1152 -24.47 -22.30 -3.62
N PRO A 1153 -24.89 -22.23 -2.34
CA PRO A 1153 -24.18 -22.83 -1.23
C PRO A 1153 -24.06 -24.35 -1.32
N PRO A 1154 -22.95 -24.94 -0.80
CA PRO A 1154 -22.75 -26.39 -0.73
C PRO A 1154 -23.54 -26.99 0.45
N ALA A 1155 -24.82 -26.65 0.59
CA ALA A 1155 -25.63 -26.91 1.78
C ALA A 1155 -25.63 -28.39 2.19
N GLU A 1156 -25.80 -29.30 1.24
CA GLU A 1156 -25.80 -30.76 1.45
C GLU A 1156 -24.45 -31.35 1.91
N ARG A 1157 -23.39 -30.54 2.00
CA ARG A 1157 -22.02 -30.95 2.34
C ARG A 1157 -21.57 -30.54 3.75
N VAL A 1158 -22.48 -29.94 4.53
CA VAL A 1158 -22.22 -29.48 5.90
C VAL A 1158 -23.15 -30.21 6.88
N LEU A 1159 -22.60 -30.64 8.02
CA LEU A 1159 -23.33 -31.29 9.10
C LEU A 1159 -23.54 -30.31 10.26
N ASP A 1160 -24.69 -30.41 10.93
CA ASP A 1160 -24.94 -29.75 12.22
C ASP A 1160 -24.37 -30.63 13.33
N VAL A 1161 -23.39 -30.12 14.07
CA VAL A 1161 -22.70 -30.81 15.17
C VAL A 1161 -22.93 -30.03 16.46
N GLN A 1162 -23.60 -30.66 17.43
CA GLN A 1162 -23.91 -30.07 18.72
C GLN A 1162 -23.25 -30.88 19.84
N ILE A 1163 -22.58 -30.19 20.76
CA ILE A 1163 -21.94 -30.77 21.95
C ILE A 1163 -22.60 -30.13 23.18
N ALA A 1164 -23.09 -30.97 24.08
CA ALA A 1164 -23.61 -30.55 25.39
C ALA A 1164 -22.86 -31.30 26.50
N ALA A 1165 -22.45 -30.58 27.54
CA ALA A 1165 -21.85 -31.15 28.74
C ALA A 1165 -22.90 -31.19 29.87
N ASP A 1166 -22.82 -32.17 30.78
CA ASP A 1166 -23.75 -32.25 31.93
C ASP A 1166 -23.57 -31.12 32.93
N LYS A 1167 -22.33 -30.60 33.08
CA LYS A 1167 -21.98 -29.44 33.91
C LYS A 1167 -21.08 -28.44 33.19
N ARG A 1168 -21.07 -27.22 33.70
CA ARG A 1168 -20.17 -26.14 33.28
C ARG A 1168 -18.78 -26.22 33.91
N GLU A 1169 -18.69 -26.77 35.12
CA GLU A 1169 -17.48 -26.84 35.95
C GLU A 1169 -17.41 -28.21 36.63
N TYR A 1170 -16.19 -28.72 36.83
CA TYR A 1170 -15.90 -30.05 37.38
C TYR A 1170 -14.74 -29.96 38.40
N LEU A 1171 -14.77 -30.80 39.41
CA LEU A 1171 -13.64 -30.99 40.33
C LEU A 1171 -12.54 -31.88 39.71
N PRO A 1172 -11.26 -31.72 40.10
CA PRO A 1172 -10.19 -32.60 39.63
C PRO A 1172 -10.49 -34.08 39.94
N GLY A 1173 -10.57 -34.91 38.90
CA GLY A 1173 -10.91 -36.33 39.00
C GLY A 1173 -12.40 -36.65 38.99
N GLU A 1174 -13.28 -35.65 38.87
CA GLU A 1174 -14.71 -35.86 38.60
C GLU A 1174 -14.93 -36.36 37.17
N ALA A 1175 -15.93 -37.23 36.98
CA ALA A 1175 -16.33 -37.70 35.66
C ALA A 1175 -17.22 -36.65 34.97
N ALA A 1176 -16.93 -36.37 33.69
CA ALA A 1176 -17.72 -35.47 32.84
C ALA A 1176 -18.44 -36.26 31.74
N GLU A 1177 -19.70 -35.91 31.45
CA GLU A 1177 -20.49 -36.54 30.39
C GLU A 1177 -20.70 -35.55 29.23
N LEU A 1178 -20.28 -35.95 28.03
CA LEU A 1178 -20.41 -35.16 26.81
C LEU A 1178 -21.38 -35.83 25.84
N SER A 1179 -22.52 -35.19 25.60
CA SER A 1179 -23.52 -35.60 24.61
C SER A 1179 -23.23 -34.97 23.25
N LEU A 1180 -23.03 -35.81 22.24
CA LEU A 1180 -22.79 -35.42 20.85
C LEU A 1180 -24.02 -35.71 19.99
N THR A 1181 -24.53 -34.70 19.28
CA THR A 1181 -25.59 -34.85 18.27
C THR A 1181 -25.07 -34.38 16.92
N VAL A 1182 -25.14 -35.25 15.91
CA VAL A 1182 -24.74 -34.91 14.53
C VAL A 1182 -25.90 -35.16 13.57
N LYS A 1183 -26.26 -34.14 12.79
CA LYS A 1183 -27.39 -34.17 11.85
C LYS A 1183 -27.00 -33.68 10.46
N ASP A 1184 -27.73 -34.14 9.45
CA ASP A 1184 -27.74 -33.56 8.11
C ASP A 1184 -28.55 -32.25 8.07
N PRO A 1185 -28.48 -31.45 6.98
CA PRO A 1185 -29.28 -30.23 6.81
C PRO A 1185 -30.80 -30.45 6.81
N SER A 1186 -31.29 -31.69 6.67
CA SER A 1186 -32.71 -32.05 6.79
C SER A 1186 -33.11 -32.41 8.24
N GLY A 1187 -32.17 -32.34 9.19
CA GLY A 1187 -32.35 -32.62 10.60
C GLY A 1187 -32.26 -34.11 10.98
N LYS A 1188 -31.86 -34.99 10.06
CA LYS A 1188 -31.75 -36.44 10.32
C LYS A 1188 -30.38 -36.81 10.88
N PRO A 1189 -30.28 -37.82 11.78
CA PRO A 1189 -28.99 -38.30 12.26
C PRO A 1189 -28.18 -38.95 11.14
N VAL A 1190 -26.85 -38.78 11.19
CA VAL A 1190 -25.91 -39.33 10.21
C VAL A 1190 -25.01 -40.42 10.80
N VAL A 1191 -24.46 -41.27 9.93
CA VAL A 1191 -23.48 -42.31 10.29
C VAL A 1191 -22.15 -41.97 9.61
N GLY A 1192 -21.06 -41.97 10.37
CA GLY A 1192 -19.74 -41.63 9.87
C GLY A 1192 -18.64 -41.70 10.94
N SER A 1193 -17.42 -41.33 10.53
CA SER A 1193 -16.24 -41.24 11.39
C SER A 1193 -16.24 -39.93 12.19
N CYS A 1194 -16.00 -40.00 13.50
CA CYS A 1194 -15.95 -38.85 14.42
C CYS A 1194 -14.66 -38.87 15.24
N VAL A 1195 -14.16 -37.71 15.64
CA VAL A 1195 -13.03 -37.54 16.58
C VAL A 1195 -13.43 -36.50 17.62
N VAL A 1196 -13.08 -36.77 18.88
CA VAL A 1196 -13.21 -35.85 20.00
C VAL A 1196 -11.81 -35.65 20.58
N ALA A 1197 -11.33 -34.41 20.61
CA ALA A 1197 -10.06 -34.03 21.23
C ALA A 1197 -10.34 -33.21 22.50
N VAL A 1198 -9.62 -33.51 23.58
CA VAL A 1198 -9.75 -32.84 24.88
C VAL A 1198 -8.34 -32.56 25.40
N TYR A 1199 -7.99 -31.28 25.53
CA TYR A 1199 -6.68 -30.83 25.98
C TYR A 1199 -6.78 -29.54 26.81
N ASP A 1200 -5.67 -29.17 27.46
CA ASP A 1200 -5.58 -27.96 28.28
C ASP A 1200 -5.60 -26.70 27.39
N ARG A 1201 -6.58 -25.83 27.58
CA ARG A 1201 -6.76 -24.61 26.78
C ARG A 1201 -5.55 -23.67 26.85
N SER A 1202 -4.73 -23.73 27.90
CA SER A 1202 -3.50 -22.92 27.98
C SER A 1202 -2.50 -23.21 26.86
N LEU A 1203 -2.63 -24.35 26.17
CA LEU A 1203 -1.77 -24.71 25.03
C LEU A 1203 -2.08 -23.88 23.77
N GLU A 1204 -3.30 -23.37 23.61
CA GLU A 1204 -3.73 -22.58 22.44
C GLU A 1204 -2.89 -21.30 22.30
N GLN A 1205 -2.61 -20.62 23.41
CA GLN A 1205 -1.82 -19.38 23.47
C GLN A 1205 -0.39 -19.56 22.91
N ILE A 1206 0.16 -20.78 22.97
CA ILE A 1206 1.53 -21.09 22.55
C ILE A 1206 1.53 -21.76 21.17
N ALA A 1207 0.49 -22.56 20.87
CA ALA A 1207 0.38 -23.30 19.62
C ALA A 1207 0.12 -22.40 18.39
N GLY A 1208 -0.58 -21.28 18.56
CA GLY A 1208 -0.84 -20.31 17.48
C GLY A 1208 -1.52 -20.95 16.27
N ASP A 1209 -0.87 -20.92 15.11
CA ASP A 1209 -1.38 -21.42 13.84
C ASP A 1209 -1.26 -22.95 13.62
N SER A 1210 -1.00 -23.70 14.71
CA SER A 1210 -1.02 -25.17 14.74
C SER A 1210 -2.39 -25.76 15.14
N LEU A 1211 -3.41 -24.91 15.29
CA LEU A 1211 -4.80 -25.35 15.44
C LEU A 1211 -5.37 -25.81 14.08
N PRO A 1212 -6.14 -26.92 14.03
CA PRO A 1212 -6.77 -27.36 12.79
C PRO A 1212 -7.82 -26.33 12.34
N PRO A 1213 -7.90 -25.99 11.04
CA PRO A 1213 -8.92 -25.08 10.54
C PRO A 1213 -10.33 -25.70 10.61
N ASP A 1214 -11.36 -24.89 10.46
CA ASP A 1214 -12.73 -25.39 10.32
C ASP A 1214 -12.83 -26.35 9.13
N ILE A 1215 -13.35 -27.57 9.34
CA ILE A 1215 -13.42 -28.61 8.32
C ILE A 1215 -14.29 -28.20 7.11
N ARG A 1216 -15.33 -27.38 7.34
CA ARG A 1216 -16.19 -26.83 6.29
C ARG A 1216 -15.37 -25.87 5.42
N GLU A 1217 -14.61 -24.99 6.07
CA GLU A 1217 -13.73 -24.07 5.35
C GLU A 1217 -12.66 -24.81 4.54
N PHE A 1218 -12.00 -25.79 5.15
CA PHE A 1218 -10.90 -26.51 4.54
C PHE A 1218 -11.28 -27.17 3.20
N PHE A 1219 -12.43 -27.85 3.14
CA PHE A 1219 -12.92 -28.46 1.92
C PHE A 1219 -13.65 -27.47 0.99
N TRP A 1220 -14.47 -26.56 1.54
CA TRP A 1220 -15.51 -25.84 0.80
C TRP A 1220 -15.39 -24.31 0.73
N LYS A 1221 -14.39 -23.67 1.36
CA LYS A 1221 -14.16 -22.20 1.25
C LYS A 1221 -13.58 -21.76 -0.10
N TRP A 1222 -13.33 -22.70 -1.02
CA TRP A 1222 -12.93 -22.33 -2.37
C TRP A 1222 -14.14 -21.76 -3.12
N GLN A 1223 -13.91 -20.73 -3.91
CA GLN A 1223 -14.92 -20.09 -4.72
C GLN A 1223 -14.40 -19.88 -6.13
N ARG A 1224 -15.31 -19.69 -7.08
CA ARG A 1224 -14.96 -19.04 -8.34
C ARG A 1224 -14.65 -17.58 -8.03
N HIS A 1225 -13.69 -17.01 -8.75
CA HIS A 1225 -13.43 -15.57 -8.71
C HIS A 1225 -13.58 -15.00 -10.12
N HIS A 1226 -14.00 -13.74 -10.21
CA HIS A 1226 -14.12 -13.04 -11.49
C HIS A 1226 -13.68 -11.58 -11.38
N GLN A 1227 -12.60 -11.23 -12.06
CA GLN A 1227 -12.14 -9.85 -12.13
C GLN A 1227 -12.64 -9.19 -13.43
N PRO A 1228 -13.34 -8.03 -13.35
CA PRO A 1228 -13.71 -7.24 -14.51
C PRO A 1228 -12.47 -6.88 -15.33
N ARG A 1229 -12.52 -7.15 -16.64
CA ARG A 1229 -11.46 -6.77 -17.59
C ARG A 1229 -12.12 -6.15 -18.81
N GLN A 1230 -11.82 -4.88 -19.07
CA GLN A 1230 -12.22 -4.14 -20.26
C GLN A 1230 -11.26 -2.97 -20.51
N SER A 1231 -11.16 -2.52 -21.75
CA SER A 1231 -10.58 -1.24 -22.15
C SER A 1231 -11.69 -0.40 -22.80
N VAL A 1232 -11.86 0.87 -22.41
CA VAL A 1232 -12.96 1.73 -22.89
C VAL A 1232 -12.44 3.13 -23.23
N SER A 1233 -12.74 3.64 -24.44
CA SER A 1233 -12.21 4.92 -24.92
C SER A 1233 -12.66 6.15 -24.11
N LEU A 1234 -13.78 6.04 -23.37
CA LEU A 1234 -14.31 7.11 -22.51
C LEU A 1234 -13.52 7.26 -21.20
N GLN A 1235 -12.85 6.21 -20.71
CA GLN A 1235 -12.18 6.21 -19.38
C GLN A 1235 -10.78 6.85 -19.40
N VAL A 1236 -10.56 7.83 -20.29
CA VAL A 1236 -9.27 8.52 -20.45
C VAL A 1236 -9.28 9.86 -19.73
N TRP A 1237 -8.35 10.03 -18.79
CA TRP A 1237 -8.08 11.28 -18.08
C TRP A 1237 -6.89 12.01 -18.71
N GLN A 1238 -7.13 13.23 -19.17
CA GLN A 1238 -6.10 14.10 -19.72
C GLN A 1238 -5.40 14.85 -18.60
N GLN A 1239 -4.10 14.64 -18.46
CA GLN A 1239 -3.28 15.38 -17.48
C GLN A 1239 -2.99 16.80 -18.00
N PRO A 1240 -2.97 17.81 -17.12
CA PRO A 1240 -2.61 19.17 -17.48
C PRO A 1240 -1.14 19.25 -17.90
N ILE A 1241 -0.83 20.23 -18.75
CA ILE A 1241 0.51 20.47 -19.31
C ILE A 1241 0.90 21.91 -18.98
N THR A 1242 1.86 22.08 -18.06
CA THR A 1242 2.48 23.38 -17.79
C THR A 1242 3.69 23.55 -18.69
N ILE A 1243 3.77 24.67 -19.40
CA ILE A 1243 4.93 24.99 -20.23
C ILE A 1243 5.76 26.03 -19.51
N GLU A 1244 6.97 25.63 -19.11
CA GLU A 1244 8.01 26.57 -18.70
C GLU A 1244 8.54 27.30 -19.93
N GLY A 1245 8.51 28.64 -19.89
CA GLY A 1245 9.21 29.51 -20.83
C GLY A 1245 10.70 29.64 -20.52
#